data_AF-A0AAN0MHN6-F1
#
_entry.id   AF-A0AAN0MHN6-F1
#
_cell.length_a   1.000
_cell.length_b   1.000
_cell.length_c   1.000
_cell.angle_alpha   90.00
_cell.angle_beta   90.00
_cell.angle_gamma   90.00
#
_symmetry.space_group_name_H-M   'P 1'
#
loop_
_entity.id
_entity.type
_entity.pdbx_description
1 polymer ?
#
loop_
_entity_poly.entity_id
_entity_poly.type
_entity_poly.pdbx_seq_one_letter_code
_entity_poly.pdbx_strand_id
1 'polypeptide(L)'
;MSPSASRATSQQGAKRHLIAWLSAATLGLTFASSSLLTAPAMAEEVSTAPTAIVLGVGANESQRILSWYTSEDTSQLVQLAPSASVINGQFPGNATSFAASGNANTTTESAGTHNRHAVITGLQENVEYTYRVGSDNNWSPAYTFRTQSFEGDYDFLFFGDPQIGSSGDEVADGLGWSETLDYALSVNPDAELLVSGGDQVEKANIETQWDQFLANDNLRQYPWAATIGNHDVGGRAYDQHFYTPNTDRAPKYYKDADKTATTSGGDYWYIYKDVLFIDLNSNSYASSAAGSGGDEAHLGFVTDVINNHGYQAKHTVLVYHHAIYSPADHANDTDNAIRRVDFPTAFSELGVDLVLQGHDHSYSRSYEIKNGEKANPDEQAGDADIFTGVGGVIYVTGNSASGSKYYGLTEPDSSKNGGDFGADPTATPDSNGHTRHWANSVENQENVRTYVKVAVKGDSLTVQNIRASATGDVNPAFDRGNVKWQGTVSQNGQSQTLAKGTIVDEFTVYPNNGEGSQTIQVSVNETPGEFGWTINGTNRLVDLGTAEDHNAEYYLASGQINPITVTDTRRPKSPWSLSSKVGDFTDGDKSFSGKYLGWAPNVQEAGAGATAGNAVASGYDSGSGLSSSRVLGAAAQGHDIGQAVLGADLNLKIPGTVSSGSYRTTLTITSLAQ
;
A
#
# COMPACT_ATOMS: atom_id res chain seq x y z
N MET A 1 32.80 -11.47 -61.50
CA MET A 1 32.88 -12.02 -62.87
C MET A 1 31.74 -13.03 -63.02
N SER A 2 31.01 -13.02 -64.13
CA SER A 2 29.94 -13.97 -64.50
C SER A 2 30.56 -15.22 -65.19
N PRO A 3 29.84 -16.33 -65.55
CA PRO A 3 28.38 -16.45 -65.76
C PRO A 3 27.70 -17.81 -65.41
N SER A 4 26.42 -17.96 -65.82
CA SER A 4 25.68 -19.21 -66.13
C SER A 4 25.20 -20.11 -64.96
N ALA A 5 24.20 -21.01 -65.11
CA ALA A 5 22.99 -21.01 -65.96
C ALA A 5 21.93 -22.08 -65.54
N SER A 6 20.65 -21.69 -65.59
CA SER A 6 19.41 -22.44 -66.00
C SER A 6 19.14 -23.95 -65.80
N ARG A 7 17.92 -24.24 -65.31
CA ARG A 7 16.91 -25.26 -65.75
C ARG A 7 17.19 -26.80 -65.68
N ALA A 8 16.60 -27.41 -64.65
CA ALA A 8 15.37 -28.25 -64.68
C ALA A 8 15.29 -29.69 -65.30
N THR A 9 14.23 -30.39 -64.85
CA THR A 9 13.43 -31.52 -65.44
C THR A 9 13.70 -33.00 -65.08
N SER A 10 12.57 -33.71 -64.83
CA SER A 10 12.31 -35.17 -64.91
C SER A 10 12.95 -36.12 -63.89
N GLN A 11 12.45 -37.34 -63.64
CA GLN A 11 11.09 -37.92 -63.43
C GLN A 11 11.24 -39.46 -63.41
N GLN A 12 10.65 -40.18 -62.43
CA GLN A 12 10.14 -41.58 -62.52
C GLN A 12 9.69 -42.04 -61.11
N GLY A 13 8.59 -42.80 -60.91
CA GLY A 13 7.50 -43.18 -61.83
C GLY A 13 6.61 -44.32 -61.28
N ALA A 14 5.38 -44.48 -61.83
CA ALA A 14 4.39 -45.56 -61.59
C ALA A 14 3.72 -45.63 -60.18
N LYS A 15 2.46 -46.07 -59.94
CA LYS A 15 1.24 -46.56 -60.68
C LYS A 15 0.09 -46.56 -59.60
N ARG A 16 -1.25 -46.55 -59.77
CA ARG A 16 -2.32 -46.64 -60.81
C ARG A 16 -3.55 -45.84 -60.24
N HIS A 17 -4.53 -45.25 -60.94
CA HIS A 17 -5.63 -45.79 -61.79
C HIS A 17 -6.62 -46.74 -61.06
N LEU A 18 -7.95 -46.68 -61.23
CA LEU A 18 -8.83 -45.97 -62.22
C LEU A 18 -10.27 -45.75 -61.66
N ILE A 19 -11.15 -45.03 -62.39
CA ILE A 19 -12.55 -44.69 -62.04
C ILE A 19 -13.51 -45.01 -63.23
N ALA A 20 -14.82 -45.12 -62.95
CA ALA A 20 -15.99 -45.28 -63.87
C ALA A 20 -16.25 -46.73 -64.37
N TRP A 21 -17.49 -47.16 -64.64
CA TRP A 21 -18.59 -46.46 -65.35
C TRP A 21 -20.03 -46.96 -65.08
N LEU A 22 -21.00 -46.09 -65.46
CA LEU A 22 -22.36 -46.35 -65.99
C LEU A 22 -23.53 -46.78 -65.08
N SER A 23 -24.73 -46.55 -65.63
CA SER A 23 -26.01 -46.40 -64.92
C SER A 23 -27.10 -47.30 -65.51
N ALA A 24 -28.14 -47.61 -64.70
CA ALA A 24 -29.44 -48.07 -65.16
C ALA A 24 -30.55 -47.47 -64.27
N ALA A 25 -31.78 -47.35 -64.78
CA ALA A 25 -32.81 -46.51 -64.17
C ALA A 25 -34.06 -47.29 -63.69
N THR A 26 -34.65 -46.78 -62.59
CA THR A 26 -36.09 -46.80 -62.22
C THR A 26 -36.93 -48.04 -62.55
N LEU A 27 -37.35 -48.74 -61.49
CA LEU A 27 -38.73 -48.64 -60.98
C LEU A 27 -38.73 -49.05 -59.50
N GLY A 28 -39.70 -48.60 -58.70
CA GLY A 28 -39.74 -48.91 -57.26
C GLY A 28 -41.15 -49.16 -56.74
N LEU A 29 -41.28 -49.63 -55.50
CA LEU A 29 -42.54 -49.58 -54.74
C LEU A 29 -42.30 -49.63 -53.21
N THR A 30 -42.74 -48.57 -52.53
CA THR A 30 -43.35 -48.50 -51.18
C THR A 30 -42.80 -49.32 -49.98
N PHE A 31 -42.29 -48.57 -48.99
CA PHE A 31 -42.61 -48.62 -47.54
C PHE A 31 -42.61 -49.94 -46.74
N ALA A 32 -41.70 -50.01 -45.76
CA ALA A 32 -41.99 -50.39 -44.37
C ALA A 32 -41.06 -49.60 -43.42
N SER A 33 -41.47 -49.38 -42.16
CA SER A 33 -40.84 -48.38 -41.27
C SER A 33 -39.85 -48.98 -40.27
N SER A 34 -38.76 -48.25 -40.00
CA SER A 34 -37.96 -48.38 -38.78
C SER A 34 -37.42 -47.00 -38.37
N SER A 35 -37.81 -46.50 -37.20
CA SER A 35 -37.48 -45.16 -36.71
C SER A 35 -36.07 -45.09 -36.11
N LEU A 36 -35.19 -44.34 -36.77
CA LEU A 36 -33.93 -43.89 -36.18
C LEU A 36 -34.20 -42.69 -35.27
N LEU A 37 -33.88 -42.83 -33.98
CA LEU A 37 -33.91 -41.75 -33.00
C LEU A 37 -32.70 -40.83 -33.25
N THR A 38 -32.93 -39.70 -33.93
CA THR A 38 -31.99 -38.58 -33.90
C THR A 38 -32.09 -37.91 -32.54
N ALA A 39 -31.09 -38.13 -31.67
CA ALA A 39 -30.89 -37.25 -30.53
C ALA A 39 -30.63 -35.83 -31.06
N PRO A 40 -31.29 -34.78 -30.52
CA PRO A 40 -30.89 -33.42 -30.83
C PRO A 40 -29.46 -33.21 -30.34
N ALA A 41 -28.66 -32.45 -31.09
CA ALA A 41 -27.48 -31.83 -30.51
C ALA A 41 -27.98 -30.86 -29.44
N MET A 42 -27.53 -31.03 -28.20
CA MET A 42 -27.63 -29.94 -27.21
C MET A 42 -26.79 -28.79 -27.77
N ALA A 43 -27.41 -27.62 -27.94
CA ALA A 43 -26.62 -26.40 -27.89
C ALA A 43 -26.13 -26.25 -26.44
N GLU A 44 -24.90 -25.77 -26.25
CA GLU A 44 -24.52 -25.24 -24.95
C GLU A 44 -25.42 -24.02 -24.68
N GLU A 45 -26.15 -24.03 -23.57
CA GLU A 45 -26.75 -22.80 -23.08
C GLU A 45 -25.61 -21.86 -22.69
N VAL A 46 -25.52 -20.71 -23.35
CA VAL A 46 -24.61 -19.64 -22.94
C VAL A 46 -25.00 -19.25 -21.53
N SER A 47 -24.10 -19.51 -20.57
CA SER A 47 -24.35 -19.20 -19.17
C SER A 47 -24.63 -17.72 -19.00
N THR A 48 -25.85 -17.39 -18.56
CA THR A 48 -26.25 -16.02 -18.21
C THR A 48 -25.67 -15.57 -16.86
N ALA A 49 -25.10 -16.50 -16.09
CA ALA A 49 -24.61 -16.23 -14.74
C ALA A 49 -23.49 -15.18 -14.75
N PRO A 50 -23.43 -14.28 -13.75
CA PRO A 50 -22.39 -13.27 -13.63
C PRO A 50 -20.95 -13.80 -13.78
N THR A 51 -20.16 -13.09 -14.58
CA THR A 51 -18.73 -13.37 -14.85
C THR A 51 -17.86 -12.21 -14.36
N ALA A 52 -16.53 -12.34 -14.50
CA ALA A 52 -15.56 -11.31 -14.10
C ALA A 52 -15.73 -10.80 -12.65
N ILE A 53 -16.15 -11.68 -11.74
CA ILE A 53 -16.46 -11.31 -10.36
C ILE A 53 -15.15 -11.04 -9.61
N VAL A 54 -15.02 -9.84 -9.05
CA VAL A 54 -13.91 -9.43 -8.18
C VAL A 54 -14.41 -8.71 -6.92
N LEU A 55 -13.79 -9.03 -5.78
CA LEU A 55 -13.95 -8.35 -4.50
C LEU A 55 -12.90 -7.24 -4.41
N GLY A 56 -13.35 -5.99 -4.43
CA GLY A 56 -12.52 -4.80 -4.26
C GLY A 56 -12.52 -4.26 -2.83
N VAL A 57 -11.50 -3.45 -2.52
CA VAL A 57 -11.41 -2.71 -1.26
C VAL A 57 -12.55 -1.68 -1.12
N GLY A 58 -13.04 -1.47 0.10
CA GLY A 58 -14.03 -0.43 0.42
C GLY A 58 -13.35 0.86 0.93
N ALA A 59 -14.13 1.89 1.28
CA ALA A 59 -13.54 3.12 1.83
C ALA A 59 -12.92 2.94 3.24
N ASN A 60 -13.30 1.85 3.93
CA ASN A 60 -12.69 1.33 5.15
C ASN A 60 -13.05 -0.15 5.35
N GLU A 61 -12.56 -0.75 6.44
CA GLU A 61 -12.71 -2.16 6.82
C GLU A 61 -14.17 -2.62 6.91
N SER A 62 -15.08 -1.72 7.29
CA SER A 62 -16.53 -1.96 7.38
C SER A 62 -17.25 -2.02 6.02
N GLN A 63 -16.49 -1.84 4.93
CA GLN A 63 -16.97 -1.85 3.55
C GLN A 63 -16.18 -2.82 2.67
N ARG A 64 -16.83 -3.28 1.60
CA ARG A 64 -16.18 -3.96 0.46
C ARG A 64 -16.92 -3.55 -0.81
N ILE A 65 -16.25 -3.59 -1.95
CA ILE A 65 -16.89 -3.38 -3.25
C ILE A 65 -16.93 -4.74 -3.96
N LEU A 66 -18.02 -5.04 -4.66
CA LEU A 66 -18.04 -6.14 -5.62
C LEU A 66 -18.28 -5.56 -7.01
N SER A 67 -17.51 -6.03 -7.98
CA SER A 67 -17.70 -5.76 -9.41
C SER A 67 -17.88 -7.06 -10.20
N TRP A 68 -18.68 -7.04 -11.26
CA TRP A 68 -18.94 -8.18 -12.14
C TRP A 68 -19.51 -7.75 -13.50
N TYR A 69 -19.44 -8.64 -14.48
CA TYR A 69 -20.15 -8.54 -15.75
C TYR A 69 -21.46 -9.36 -15.75
N THR A 70 -22.45 -8.90 -16.50
CA THR A 70 -23.72 -9.63 -16.78
C THR A 70 -24.11 -9.52 -18.24
N SER A 71 -24.75 -10.56 -18.78
CA SER A 71 -25.28 -10.59 -20.16
C SER A 71 -26.58 -9.78 -20.34
N GLU A 72 -27.22 -9.34 -19.25
CA GLU A 72 -28.52 -8.65 -19.30
C GLU A 72 -28.51 -7.30 -18.55
N ASP A 73 -29.13 -6.28 -19.15
CA ASP A 73 -29.34 -4.98 -18.50
C ASP A 73 -30.52 -4.99 -17.50
N THR A 74 -30.50 -5.96 -16.57
CA THR A 74 -31.49 -6.09 -15.50
C THR A 74 -31.06 -5.36 -14.23
N SER A 75 -31.98 -5.20 -13.28
CA SER A 75 -31.64 -4.81 -11.91
C SER A 75 -30.86 -5.97 -11.27
N GLN A 76 -29.72 -5.64 -10.67
CA GLN A 76 -28.73 -6.60 -10.18
C GLN A 76 -28.38 -6.23 -8.72
N LEU A 77 -28.03 -7.22 -7.89
CA LEU A 77 -27.72 -6.97 -6.48
C LEU A 77 -26.72 -7.99 -5.91
N VAL A 78 -26.05 -7.61 -4.83
CA VAL A 78 -25.30 -8.50 -3.95
C VAL A 78 -26.22 -8.99 -2.86
N GLN A 79 -26.38 -10.30 -2.70
CA GLN A 79 -26.99 -10.89 -1.51
C GLN A 79 -25.89 -11.36 -0.56
N LEU A 80 -25.97 -10.95 0.70
CA LEU A 80 -24.94 -11.15 1.73
C LEU A 80 -25.56 -11.70 3.03
N ALA A 81 -24.90 -12.67 3.65
CA ALA A 81 -25.23 -13.10 5.01
C ALA A 81 -23.97 -13.61 5.74
N PRO A 82 -23.90 -13.53 7.09
CA PRO A 82 -22.85 -14.22 7.84
C PRO A 82 -22.89 -15.72 7.52
N SER A 83 -21.75 -16.34 7.23
CA SER A 83 -21.67 -17.70 6.68
C SER A 83 -22.34 -18.75 7.57
N ALA A 84 -22.25 -18.60 8.89
CA ALA A 84 -22.93 -19.44 9.87
C ALA A 84 -24.49 -19.43 9.77
N SER A 85 -25.08 -18.53 8.99
CA SER A 85 -26.52 -18.47 8.71
C SER A 85 -26.93 -19.03 7.33
N VAL A 86 -25.96 -19.37 6.47
CA VAL A 86 -26.19 -19.97 5.14
C VAL A 86 -26.12 -21.48 5.27
N ILE A 87 -27.28 -22.15 5.20
CA ILE A 87 -27.40 -23.59 5.47
C ILE A 87 -27.59 -24.35 4.16
N ASN A 88 -26.70 -25.29 3.84
CA ASN A 88 -26.71 -26.06 2.60
C ASN A 88 -26.77 -25.17 1.33
N GLY A 89 -26.03 -24.05 1.34
CA GLY A 89 -26.02 -23.05 0.25
C GLY A 89 -27.27 -22.18 0.16
N GLN A 90 -28.25 -22.32 1.06
CA GLN A 90 -29.44 -21.49 1.11
C GLN A 90 -29.24 -20.28 2.02
N PHE A 91 -29.36 -19.08 1.45
CA PHE A 91 -29.34 -17.82 2.19
C PHE A 91 -30.58 -17.70 3.09
N PRO A 92 -30.47 -17.11 4.29
CA PRO A 92 -31.62 -16.88 5.17
C PRO A 92 -32.56 -15.82 4.59
N GLY A 93 -33.85 -15.89 4.94
CA GLY A 93 -34.88 -14.95 4.46
C GLY A 93 -34.70 -13.48 4.91
N ASN A 94 -33.71 -13.21 5.77
CA ASN A 94 -33.29 -11.88 6.20
C ASN A 94 -31.85 -11.53 5.77
N ALA A 95 -31.30 -12.22 4.76
CA ALA A 95 -30.03 -11.85 4.15
C ALA A 95 -30.08 -10.41 3.60
N THR A 96 -29.00 -9.66 3.81
CA THR A 96 -28.89 -8.26 3.37
C THR A 96 -28.72 -8.22 1.85
N SER A 97 -29.35 -7.24 1.20
CA SER A 97 -29.24 -7.01 -0.24
C SER A 97 -28.71 -5.61 -0.52
N PHE A 98 -27.64 -5.51 -1.32
CA PHE A 98 -27.07 -4.24 -1.79
C PHE A 98 -27.33 -4.10 -3.29
N ALA A 99 -28.06 -3.06 -3.70
CA ALA A 99 -28.37 -2.83 -5.10
C ALA A 99 -27.11 -2.42 -5.88
N ALA A 100 -26.97 -2.94 -7.10
CA ALA A 100 -25.85 -2.62 -7.98
C ALA A 100 -26.16 -1.45 -8.92
N SER A 101 -25.15 -0.64 -9.19
CA SER A 101 -25.10 0.35 -10.28
C SER A 101 -24.11 -0.11 -11.35
N GLY A 102 -24.20 0.46 -12.55
CA GLY A 102 -23.36 0.06 -13.68
C GLY A 102 -23.95 0.48 -15.02
N ASN A 103 -23.28 0.13 -16.12
CA ASN A 103 -23.64 0.53 -17.48
C ASN A 103 -23.43 -0.63 -18.47
N ALA A 104 -23.90 -0.47 -19.71
CA ALA A 104 -23.42 -1.30 -20.81
C ALA A 104 -21.91 -1.13 -21.01
N ASN A 105 -21.20 -2.24 -21.28
CA ASN A 105 -19.77 -2.21 -21.54
C ASN A 105 -19.48 -1.66 -22.93
N THR A 106 -18.38 -0.92 -23.05
CA THR A 106 -18.07 -0.09 -24.24
C THR A 106 -16.87 -0.56 -25.04
N THR A 107 -16.16 -1.61 -24.60
CA THR A 107 -15.14 -2.26 -25.43
C THR A 107 -15.80 -3.06 -26.57
N THR A 108 -15.02 -3.42 -27.58
CA THR A 108 -15.53 -4.20 -28.73
C THR A 108 -15.68 -5.69 -28.39
N GLU A 109 -14.88 -6.21 -27.47
CA GLU A 109 -14.91 -7.64 -27.09
C GLU A 109 -15.99 -7.92 -26.04
N SER A 110 -16.21 -6.98 -25.11
CA SER A 110 -17.30 -7.02 -24.12
C SER A 110 -18.67 -6.62 -24.69
N ALA A 111 -18.80 -6.37 -25.99
CA ALA A 111 -19.95 -5.67 -26.56
C ALA A 111 -21.28 -6.44 -26.35
N GLY A 112 -22.23 -5.81 -25.65
CA GLY A 112 -23.52 -6.42 -25.27
C GLY A 112 -23.54 -7.02 -23.86
N THR A 113 -22.40 -7.06 -23.16
CA THR A 113 -22.36 -7.26 -21.70
C THR A 113 -22.47 -5.92 -20.96
N HIS A 114 -22.72 -5.98 -19.65
CA HIS A 114 -22.92 -4.82 -18.79
C HIS A 114 -22.10 -4.99 -17.51
N ASN A 115 -21.32 -3.98 -17.14
CA ASN A 115 -20.71 -3.92 -15.82
C ASN A 115 -21.77 -3.69 -14.75
N ARG A 116 -21.47 -4.19 -13.55
CA ARG A 116 -22.20 -3.95 -12.31
C ARG A 116 -21.19 -3.83 -11.18
N HIS A 117 -21.42 -2.89 -10.29
CA HIS A 117 -20.71 -2.77 -9.02
C HIS A 117 -21.70 -2.47 -7.89
N ALA A 118 -21.37 -2.90 -6.68
CA ALA A 118 -22.14 -2.58 -5.48
C ALA A 118 -21.22 -2.38 -4.27
N VAL A 119 -21.46 -1.33 -3.49
CA VAL A 119 -20.75 -1.07 -2.24
C VAL A 119 -21.48 -1.78 -1.10
N ILE A 120 -20.86 -2.82 -0.56
CA ILE A 120 -21.25 -3.47 0.69
C ILE A 120 -20.85 -2.53 1.83
N THR A 121 -21.76 -2.29 2.77
CA THR A 121 -21.55 -1.40 3.92
C THR A 121 -22.11 -2.01 5.20
N GLY A 122 -21.59 -1.57 6.35
CA GLY A 122 -22.06 -2.03 7.66
C GLY A 122 -21.57 -3.43 8.03
N LEU A 123 -20.48 -3.90 7.41
CA LEU A 123 -19.80 -5.13 7.83
C LEU A 123 -19.38 -4.99 9.30
N GLN A 124 -19.42 -6.11 10.02
CA GLN A 124 -18.97 -6.20 11.41
C GLN A 124 -17.58 -6.85 11.42
N GLU A 125 -16.77 -6.52 12.42
CA GLU A 125 -15.45 -7.14 12.62
C GLU A 125 -15.55 -8.65 12.88
N ASN A 126 -14.48 -9.38 12.54
CA ASN A 126 -14.29 -10.80 12.86
C ASN A 126 -15.32 -11.79 12.28
N VAL A 127 -16.14 -11.38 11.30
CA VAL A 127 -17.22 -12.18 10.71
C VAL A 127 -16.80 -12.76 9.35
N GLU A 128 -17.03 -14.06 9.18
CA GLU A 128 -17.05 -14.69 7.87
C GLU A 128 -18.42 -14.46 7.21
N TYR A 129 -18.41 -13.94 5.98
CA TYR A 129 -19.59 -13.63 5.19
C TYR A 129 -19.62 -14.48 3.92
N THR A 130 -20.79 -15.03 3.61
CA THR A 130 -21.08 -15.64 2.31
C THR A 130 -21.88 -14.65 1.48
N TYR A 131 -21.50 -14.48 0.20
CA TYR A 131 -22.19 -13.61 -0.74
C TYR A 131 -22.45 -14.29 -2.08
N ARG A 132 -23.36 -13.71 -2.86
CA ARG A 132 -23.52 -13.98 -4.29
C ARG A 132 -24.03 -12.74 -5.01
N VAL A 133 -23.75 -12.62 -6.30
CA VAL A 133 -24.17 -11.49 -7.14
C VAL A 133 -25.11 -11.99 -8.24
N GLY A 134 -26.02 -11.15 -8.72
CA GLY A 134 -26.94 -11.52 -9.79
C GLY A 134 -28.33 -10.86 -9.69
N SER A 135 -29.32 -11.54 -10.28
CA SER A 135 -30.74 -11.13 -10.26
C SER A 135 -31.66 -12.36 -10.22
N ASP A 136 -32.82 -12.27 -9.56
CA ASP A 136 -33.90 -13.28 -9.51
C ASP A 136 -33.49 -14.77 -9.46
N ASN A 137 -33.31 -15.41 -10.62
CA ASN A 137 -32.93 -16.82 -10.78
C ASN A 137 -31.50 -17.01 -11.33
N ASN A 138 -30.85 -15.93 -11.74
CA ASN A 138 -29.56 -15.86 -12.43
C ASN A 138 -28.48 -15.33 -11.47
N TRP A 139 -28.02 -16.22 -10.59
CA TRP A 139 -27.00 -15.93 -9.57
C TRP A 139 -25.63 -16.49 -9.95
N SER A 140 -24.58 -15.83 -9.48
CA SER A 140 -23.25 -16.42 -9.37
C SER A 140 -23.28 -17.64 -8.43
N PRO A 141 -22.21 -18.46 -8.45
CA PRO A 141 -21.83 -19.26 -7.28
C PRO A 141 -21.80 -18.42 -6.00
N ALA A 142 -21.93 -19.07 -4.85
CA ALA A 142 -21.74 -18.41 -3.56
C ALA A 142 -20.25 -18.42 -3.20
N TYR A 143 -19.71 -17.25 -2.89
CA TYR A 143 -18.33 -17.03 -2.47
C TYR A 143 -18.28 -16.55 -1.01
N THR A 144 -17.10 -16.56 -0.39
CA THR A 144 -16.90 -16.18 1.01
C THR A 144 -15.76 -15.20 1.16
N PHE A 145 -15.92 -14.19 2.00
CA PHE A 145 -14.81 -13.37 2.50
C PHE A 145 -14.91 -13.23 4.02
N ARG A 146 -13.81 -12.83 4.65
CA ARG A 146 -13.74 -12.64 6.10
C ARG A 146 -13.32 -11.21 6.45
N THR A 147 -14.03 -10.59 7.37
CA THR A 147 -13.52 -9.44 8.12
C THR A 147 -12.75 -9.93 9.33
N GLN A 148 -11.65 -9.27 9.66
CA GLN A 148 -10.90 -9.46 10.91
C GLN A 148 -11.25 -8.34 11.91
N SER A 149 -10.39 -8.10 12.91
CA SER A 149 -10.42 -6.87 13.70
C SER A 149 -10.30 -5.65 12.78
N PHE A 150 -11.12 -4.61 13.00
CA PHE A 150 -11.02 -3.35 12.24
C PHE A 150 -9.88 -2.44 12.74
N GLU A 151 -9.08 -2.92 13.70
CA GLU A 151 -8.05 -2.17 14.41
C GLU A 151 -6.81 -3.08 14.63
N GLY A 152 -5.62 -2.49 14.77
CA GLY A 152 -4.37 -3.21 15.05
C GLY A 152 -3.74 -3.96 13.87
N ASP A 153 -2.62 -4.62 14.11
CA ASP A 153 -1.71 -5.21 13.11
C ASP A 153 -2.41 -6.03 12.01
N TYR A 154 -1.84 -6.00 10.80
CA TYR A 154 -2.22 -6.85 9.65
C TYR A 154 -1.13 -6.91 8.59
N ASP A 155 -1.18 -7.93 7.71
CA ASP A 155 -0.39 -7.96 6.49
C ASP A 155 -1.22 -7.46 5.28
N PHE A 156 -0.57 -6.78 4.34
CA PHE A 156 -1.04 -6.68 2.95
C PHE A 156 0.00 -7.18 1.96
N LEU A 157 -0.46 -7.67 0.81
CA LEU A 157 0.38 -8.25 -0.24
C LEU A 157 0.31 -7.40 -1.49
N PHE A 158 1.46 -6.97 -2.00
CA PHE A 158 1.63 -6.12 -3.18
C PHE A 158 2.22 -6.91 -4.35
N PHE A 159 1.66 -6.73 -5.55
CA PHE A 159 2.00 -7.53 -6.74
C PHE A 159 2.33 -6.63 -7.93
N GLY A 160 3.59 -6.64 -8.37
CA GLY A 160 4.02 -5.98 -9.60
C GLY A 160 3.56 -6.75 -10.83
N ASP A 161 3.10 -6.02 -11.85
CA ASP A 161 2.99 -6.42 -13.26
C ASP A 161 2.63 -7.90 -13.53
N PRO A 162 1.39 -8.35 -13.22
CA PRO A 162 0.85 -9.60 -13.74
C PRO A 162 0.79 -9.60 -15.28
N GLN A 163 0.47 -8.45 -15.89
CA GLN A 163 0.52 -8.13 -17.32
C GLN A 163 0.19 -9.33 -18.23
N ILE A 164 -1.02 -9.87 -18.05
CA ILE A 164 -1.42 -11.13 -18.67
C ILE A 164 -1.45 -11.01 -20.20
N GLY A 165 -0.68 -11.87 -20.88
CA GLY A 165 -0.48 -11.88 -22.32
C GLY A 165 0.90 -11.36 -22.78
N SER A 166 1.72 -10.80 -21.89
CA SER A 166 3.01 -10.20 -22.26
C SER A 166 4.05 -11.23 -22.72
N SER A 167 3.97 -12.49 -22.25
CA SER A 167 4.86 -13.55 -22.75
C SER A 167 4.51 -14.02 -24.18
N GLY A 168 3.36 -13.58 -24.69
CA GLY A 168 2.71 -14.10 -25.89
C GLY A 168 1.94 -15.40 -25.66
N ASP A 169 1.68 -15.79 -24.41
CA ASP A 169 0.85 -16.92 -24.01
C ASP A 169 0.03 -16.56 -22.75
N GLU A 170 -1.18 -16.03 -22.96
CA GLU A 170 -2.06 -15.52 -21.88
C GLU A 170 -2.50 -16.61 -20.88
N VAL A 171 -2.51 -17.89 -21.28
CA VAL A 171 -2.87 -19.01 -20.41
C VAL A 171 -1.69 -19.41 -19.53
N ALA A 172 -0.46 -19.37 -20.07
CA ALA A 172 0.75 -19.54 -19.25
C ALA A 172 0.90 -18.38 -18.24
N ASP A 173 0.64 -17.14 -18.67
CA ASP A 173 0.66 -15.95 -17.80
C ASP A 173 -0.40 -16.04 -16.69
N GLY A 174 -1.64 -16.45 -17.03
CA GLY A 174 -2.72 -16.66 -16.06
C GLY A 174 -2.43 -17.76 -15.04
N LEU A 175 -1.82 -18.87 -15.46
CA LEU A 175 -1.35 -19.93 -14.56
C LEU A 175 -0.22 -19.43 -13.63
N GLY A 176 0.74 -18.70 -14.18
CA GLY A 176 1.84 -18.10 -13.42
C GLY A 176 1.35 -17.14 -12.33
N TRP A 177 0.31 -16.35 -12.64
CA TRP A 177 -0.37 -15.46 -11.71
C TRP A 177 -1.17 -16.22 -10.64
N SER A 178 -2.00 -17.20 -11.02
CA SER A 178 -2.78 -18.02 -10.09
C SER A 178 -1.90 -18.69 -9.04
N GLU A 179 -0.83 -19.37 -9.47
CA GLU A 179 0.12 -20.02 -8.58
C GLU A 179 0.86 -19.07 -7.63
N THR A 180 0.99 -17.78 -8.00
CA THR A 180 1.56 -16.73 -7.13
C THR A 180 0.56 -16.31 -6.07
N LEU A 181 -0.71 -16.04 -6.44
CA LEU A 181 -1.78 -15.75 -5.47
C LEU A 181 -1.97 -16.90 -4.48
N ASP A 182 -2.16 -18.12 -5.00
CA ASP A 182 -2.38 -19.33 -4.19
C ASP A 182 -1.22 -19.55 -3.21
N TYR A 183 0.03 -19.32 -3.66
CA TYR A 183 1.20 -19.45 -2.80
C TYR A 183 1.27 -18.35 -1.74
N ALA A 184 1.20 -17.08 -2.16
CA ALA A 184 1.39 -15.92 -1.29
C ALA A 184 0.37 -15.92 -0.14
N LEU A 185 -0.88 -16.28 -0.42
CA LEU A 185 -1.94 -16.42 0.58
C LEU A 185 -1.79 -17.69 1.44
N SER A 186 -1.31 -18.81 0.87
CA SER A 186 -1.07 -20.04 1.66
C SER A 186 0.01 -19.90 2.74
N VAL A 187 0.94 -18.94 2.60
CA VAL A 187 2.02 -18.67 3.56
C VAL A 187 1.84 -17.38 4.37
N ASN A 188 0.87 -16.53 4.02
CA ASN A 188 0.48 -15.33 4.77
C ASN A 188 -1.03 -15.36 5.09
N PRO A 189 -1.49 -16.23 6.00
CA PRO A 189 -2.90 -16.36 6.35
C PRO A 189 -3.49 -15.12 7.07
N ASP A 190 -2.61 -14.23 7.55
CA ASP A 190 -2.96 -12.97 8.22
C ASP A 190 -3.04 -11.78 7.23
N ALA A 191 -2.96 -12.04 5.92
CA ALA A 191 -3.14 -11.04 4.87
C ALA A 191 -4.60 -10.60 4.74
N GLU A 192 -4.86 -9.29 4.86
CA GLU A 192 -6.21 -8.72 4.77
C GLU A 192 -6.51 -8.00 3.45
N LEU A 193 -5.47 -7.54 2.73
CA LEU A 193 -5.58 -6.82 1.46
C LEU A 193 -4.61 -7.38 0.40
N LEU A 194 -5.03 -7.30 -0.86
CA LEU A 194 -4.18 -7.48 -2.04
C LEU A 194 -4.09 -6.14 -2.79
N VAL A 195 -2.88 -5.70 -3.15
CA VAL A 195 -2.61 -4.39 -3.76
C VAL A 195 -1.88 -4.58 -5.10
N SER A 196 -2.36 -3.90 -6.14
CA SER A 196 -1.80 -3.92 -7.49
C SER A 196 -0.59 -2.98 -7.63
N GLY A 197 0.39 -3.35 -8.46
CA GLY A 197 1.40 -2.42 -9.01
C GLY A 197 1.00 -1.78 -10.35
N GLY A 198 -0.21 -2.06 -10.85
CA GLY A 198 -0.62 -1.73 -12.23
C GLY A 198 -0.47 -2.92 -13.19
N ASP A 199 -0.77 -2.67 -14.46
CA ASP A 199 -0.72 -3.61 -15.60
C ASP A 199 -1.23 -5.01 -15.27
N GLN A 200 -2.55 -5.13 -15.12
CA GLN A 200 -3.18 -6.44 -14.93
C GLN A 200 -3.17 -7.24 -16.24
N VAL A 201 -3.33 -6.57 -17.39
CA VAL A 201 -3.36 -7.19 -18.72
C VAL A 201 -2.36 -6.53 -19.66
N GLU A 202 -1.85 -7.28 -20.65
CA GLU A 202 -0.97 -6.74 -21.69
C GLU A 202 -1.70 -5.77 -22.64
N LYS A 203 -3.03 -5.88 -22.80
CA LYS A 203 -3.83 -5.01 -23.68
C LYS A 203 -5.21 -4.71 -23.07
N ALA A 204 -5.39 -3.49 -22.58
CA ALA A 204 -6.59 -2.92 -21.95
C ALA A 204 -7.96 -3.51 -22.32
N ASN A 205 -8.25 -3.79 -23.60
CA ASN A 205 -9.57 -4.22 -24.07
C ASN A 205 -9.65 -5.68 -24.56
N ILE A 206 -8.63 -6.51 -24.30
CA ILE A 206 -8.70 -7.95 -24.61
C ILE A 206 -9.31 -8.68 -23.41
N GLU A 207 -10.55 -9.13 -23.56
CA GLU A 207 -11.29 -9.72 -22.43
C GLU A 207 -10.79 -11.12 -22.06
N THR A 208 -10.13 -11.85 -22.97
CA THR A 208 -9.48 -13.13 -22.62
C THR A 208 -8.31 -12.96 -21.64
N GLN A 209 -7.62 -11.81 -21.67
CA GLN A 209 -6.56 -11.49 -20.70
C GLN A 209 -7.15 -11.14 -19.33
N TRP A 210 -8.30 -10.47 -19.30
CA TRP A 210 -9.07 -10.23 -18.08
C TRP A 210 -9.65 -11.53 -17.49
N ASP A 211 -10.19 -12.42 -18.31
CA ASP A 211 -10.65 -13.76 -17.87
C ASP A 211 -9.52 -14.58 -17.23
N GLN A 212 -8.30 -14.52 -17.79
CA GLN A 212 -7.12 -15.19 -17.22
C GLN A 212 -6.61 -14.48 -15.94
N PHE A 213 -6.60 -13.15 -15.89
CA PHE A 213 -6.24 -12.39 -14.69
C PHE A 213 -7.21 -12.65 -13.52
N LEU A 214 -8.52 -12.66 -13.82
CA LEU A 214 -9.60 -12.90 -12.87
C LEU A 214 -9.90 -14.39 -12.65
N ALA A 215 -9.12 -15.32 -13.21
CA ALA A 215 -9.44 -16.76 -13.13
C ALA A 215 -9.45 -17.27 -11.68
N ASN A 216 -8.50 -16.82 -10.85
CA ASN A 216 -8.26 -17.34 -9.51
C ASN A 216 -9.31 -16.86 -8.48
N ASP A 217 -9.88 -17.80 -7.72
CA ASP A 217 -10.95 -17.53 -6.76
C ASP A 217 -10.54 -16.73 -5.52
N ASN A 218 -9.24 -16.53 -5.24
CA ASN A 218 -8.83 -15.63 -4.15
C ASN A 218 -9.26 -14.18 -4.40
N LEU A 219 -9.41 -13.77 -5.67
CA LEU A 219 -9.96 -12.46 -6.05
C LEU A 219 -11.47 -12.32 -5.77
N ARG A 220 -12.15 -13.37 -5.27
CA ARG A 220 -13.49 -13.30 -4.65
C ARG A 220 -13.48 -13.33 -3.12
N GLN A 221 -12.32 -13.56 -2.50
CA GLN A 221 -12.19 -13.86 -1.07
C GLN A 221 -11.40 -12.78 -0.32
N TYR A 222 -10.41 -12.17 -0.97
CA TYR A 222 -9.59 -11.08 -0.46
C TYR A 222 -9.83 -9.81 -1.29
N PRO A 223 -9.93 -8.63 -0.66
CA PRO A 223 -10.13 -7.37 -1.37
C PRO A 223 -8.91 -6.96 -2.19
N TRP A 224 -9.14 -6.70 -3.48
CA TRP A 224 -8.18 -6.14 -4.42
C TRP A 224 -8.25 -4.61 -4.42
N ALA A 225 -7.12 -3.95 -4.23
CA ALA A 225 -6.91 -2.53 -4.51
C ALA A 225 -6.24 -2.41 -5.88
N ALA A 226 -7.02 -1.96 -6.87
CA ALA A 226 -6.58 -1.85 -8.26
C ALA A 226 -5.93 -0.49 -8.53
N THR A 227 -4.65 -0.54 -8.91
CA THR A 227 -3.86 0.55 -9.51
C THR A 227 -3.87 0.38 -11.02
N ILE A 228 -3.89 1.48 -11.76
CA ILE A 228 -3.99 1.51 -13.22
C ILE A 228 -2.61 1.67 -13.89
N GLY A 229 -2.19 0.68 -14.68
CA GLY A 229 -0.95 0.74 -15.45
C GLY A 229 -1.11 1.26 -16.89
N ASN A 230 -0.03 1.31 -17.66
CA ASN A 230 -0.06 1.87 -19.02
C ASN A 230 -0.53 0.90 -20.11
N HIS A 231 -0.55 -0.41 -19.84
CA HIS A 231 -1.24 -1.40 -20.66
C HIS A 231 -2.74 -1.45 -20.32
N ASP A 232 -3.16 -1.07 -19.11
CA ASP A 232 -4.58 -0.95 -18.71
C ASP A 232 -5.26 0.33 -19.24
N VAL A 233 -4.56 1.47 -19.24
CA VAL A 233 -5.16 2.81 -19.52
C VAL A 233 -5.73 2.98 -20.92
N GLY A 234 -5.24 2.20 -21.89
CA GLY A 234 -5.55 2.32 -23.33
C GLY A 234 -6.98 1.94 -23.74
N GLY A 235 -7.87 1.73 -22.78
CA GLY A 235 -9.21 1.21 -22.99
C GLY A 235 -10.16 1.52 -21.85
N ARG A 236 -11.29 0.80 -21.81
CA ARG A 236 -12.35 0.99 -20.80
C ARG A 236 -12.63 -0.22 -19.92
N ALA A 237 -12.04 -1.38 -20.20
CA ALA A 237 -12.28 -2.59 -19.41
C ALA A 237 -11.85 -2.41 -17.94
N TYR A 238 -10.76 -1.69 -17.67
CA TYR A 238 -10.32 -1.39 -16.30
C TYR A 238 -11.44 -0.78 -15.45
N ASP A 239 -12.14 0.25 -15.97
CA ASP A 239 -13.27 0.90 -15.29
C ASP A 239 -14.58 0.08 -15.29
N GLN A 240 -14.59 -1.05 -16.01
CA GLN A 240 -15.74 -1.94 -16.15
C GLN A 240 -15.58 -3.16 -15.24
N HIS A 241 -14.35 -3.64 -15.06
CA HIS A 241 -13.95 -4.67 -14.09
C HIS A 241 -13.75 -4.11 -12.68
N PHE A 242 -13.22 -2.89 -12.52
CA PHE A 242 -12.94 -2.30 -11.21
C PHE A 242 -13.76 -1.06 -10.90
N TYR A 243 -14.23 -1.00 -9.65
CA TYR A 243 -14.85 0.19 -9.06
C TYR A 243 -14.18 0.42 -7.70
N THR A 244 -13.59 1.60 -7.50
CA THR A 244 -12.73 1.91 -6.35
C THR A 244 -13.40 2.93 -5.40
N PRO A 245 -13.03 2.95 -4.10
CA PRO A 245 -13.61 3.87 -3.14
C PRO A 245 -13.07 5.30 -3.32
N ASN A 246 -13.90 6.31 -3.10
CA ASN A 246 -13.52 7.74 -3.11
C ASN A 246 -12.82 8.24 -4.40
N THR A 247 -13.02 7.59 -5.55
CA THR A 247 -12.35 7.97 -6.81
C THR A 247 -12.75 9.37 -7.31
N ASP A 248 -11.77 10.22 -7.60
CA ASP A 248 -11.96 11.41 -8.43
C ASP A 248 -11.60 11.09 -9.89
N ARG A 249 -12.60 11.16 -10.76
CA ARG A 249 -12.50 10.85 -12.20
C ARG A 249 -12.56 12.11 -13.07
N ALA A 250 -12.15 13.27 -12.53
CA ALA A 250 -12.04 14.49 -13.33
C ALA A 250 -11.04 14.33 -14.50
N PRO A 251 -11.23 15.04 -15.64
CA PRO A 251 -10.38 14.87 -16.83
C PRO A 251 -8.88 15.13 -16.62
N LYS A 252 -8.50 15.84 -15.54
CA LYS A 252 -7.10 16.13 -15.19
C LYS A 252 -6.26 14.91 -14.79
N TYR A 253 -6.91 13.79 -14.43
CA TYR A 253 -6.25 12.53 -14.06
C TYR A 253 -6.34 11.47 -15.18
N TYR A 254 -6.53 11.90 -16.44
CA TYR A 254 -6.50 11.02 -17.61
C TYR A 254 -5.29 11.38 -18.48
N LYS A 255 -4.69 10.40 -19.15
CA LYS A 255 -3.56 10.60 -20.09
C LYS A 255 -3.92 11.54 -21.25
N ASP A 256 -5.21 11.63 -21.56
CA ASP A 256 -5.79 12.57 -22.52
C ASP A 256 -7.20 12.95 -22.03
N ALA A 257 -7.36 14.20 -21.61
CA ALA A 257 -8.60 14.72 -21.01
C ALA A 257 -9.81 14.66 -21.98
N ASP A 258 -9.58 14.76 -23.29
CA ASP A 258 -10.63 14.67 -24.31
C ASP A 258 -11.04 13.21 -24.61
N LYS A 259 -10.25 12.22 -24.15
CA LYS A 259 -10.52 10.77 -24.33
C LYS A 259 -11.12 10.09 -23.10
N THR A 260 -11.55 10.86 -22.11
CA THR A 260 -12.25 10.39 -20.88
C THR A 260 -13.46 9.48 -21.12
N ALA A 261 -14.00 9.41 -22.34
CA ALA A 261 -15.06 8.46 -22.71
C ALA A 261 -14.54 7.05 -23.05
N THR A 262 -13.34 6.93 -23.63
CA THR A 262 -12.79 5.72 -24.27
C THR A 262 -11.48 5.21 -23.66
N THR A 263 -10.90 5.94 -22.72
CA THR A 263 -9.76 5.53 -21.89
C THR A 263 -10.18 5.49 -20.42
N SER A 264 -9.38 4.86 -19.56
CA SER A 264 -9.60 4.76 -18.11
C SER A 264 -8.71 5.73 -17.33
N GLY A 265 -9.05 5.99 -16.08
CA GLY A 265 -8.30 6.91 -15.22
C GLY A 265 -9.09 7.58 -14.09
N GLY A 266 -8.37 8.35 -13.28
CA GLY A 266 -8.84 8.86 -11.99
C GLY A 266 -7.93 8.39 -10.86
N ASP A 267 -7.83 9.22 -9.82
CA ASP A 267 -7.10 8.90 -8.58
C ASP A 267 -8.12 8.47 -7.50
N TYR A 268 -7.70 7.69 -6.50
CA TYR A 268 -8.57 7.30 -5.40
C TYR A 268 -7.83 7.13 -4.08
N TRP A 269 -8.57 6.97 -2.98
CA TRP A 269 -8.00 6.77 -1.66
C TRP A 269 -8.92 5.96 -0.75
N TYR A 270 -8.34 5.30 0.24
CA TYR A 270 -9.06 4.63 1.32
C TYR A 270 -8.19 4.58 2.57
N ILE A 271 -8.82 4.37 3.73
CA ILE A 271 -8.10 4.05 4.95
C ILE A 271 -8.36 2.58 5.24
N TYR A 272 -7.35 1.84 5.69
CA TYR A 272 -7.53 0.50 6.22
C TYR A 272 -6.74 0.38 7.52
N LYS A 273 -7.46 0.38 8.64
CA LYS A 273 -6.90 0.49 9.99
C LYS A 273 -5.97 1.72 10.10
N ASP A 274 -4.76 1.53 10.63
CA ASP A 274 -3.74 2.57 10.83
C ASP A 274 -3.07 3.11 9.53
N VAL A 275 -3.55 2.77 8.34
CA VAL A 275 -2.91 3.16 7.06
C VAL A 275 -3.86 3.93 6.13
N LEU A 276 -3.42 5.10 5.67
CA LEU A 276 -4.02 5.85 4.58
C LEU A 276 -3.37 5.43 3.26
N PHE A 277 -4.15 4.82 2.37
CA PHE A 277 -3.73 4.48 1.00
C PHE A 277 -4.23 5.53 0.02
N ILE A 278 -3.34 6.02 -0.84
CA ILE A 278 -3.66 6.92 -1.94
C ILE A 278 -3.09 6.33 -3.24
N ASP A 279 -3.94 6.19 -4.25
CA ASP A 279 -3.62 5.54 -5.52
C ASP A 279 -3.78 6.54 -6.68
N LEU A 280 -2.74 6.68 -7.51
CA LEU A 280 -2.65 7.73 -8.52
C LEU A 280 -2.55 7.15 -9.94
N ASN A 281 -3.35 7.68 -10.87
CA ASN A 281 -3.23 7.34 -12.28
C ASN A 281 -2.03 8.02 -12.94
N SER A 282 -0.82 7.52 -12.64
CA SER A 282 0.46 7.97 -13.20
C SER A 282 0.55 7.94 -14.75
N ASN A 283 -0.46 7.42 -15.45
CA ASN A 283 -0.61 7.64 -16.90
C ASN A 283 -0.91 9.09 -17.28
N SER A 284 -1.47 9.90 -16.38
CA SER A 284 -1.60 11.34 -16.60
C SER A 284 -0.31 12.03 -16.13
N TYR A 285 0.29 12.85 -16.99
CA TYR A 285 1.50 13.60 -16.65
C TYR A 285 1.60 14.91 -17.43
N ALA A 286 2.40 15.84 -16.91
CA ALA A 286 2.71 17.11 -17.53
C ALA A 286 3.74 16.92 -18.66
N SER A 287 3.28 16.55 -19.86
CA SER A 287 4.14 16.66 -21.05
C SER A 287 4.55 18.13 -21.24
N SER A 288 5.84 18.41 -21.44
CA SER A 288 6.43 19.76 -21.37
C SER A 288 5.98 20.77 -22.44
N ALA A 289 4.95 20.42 -23.23
CA ALA A 289 4.26 21.29 -24.18
C ALA A 289 2.98 21.93 -23.61
N ALA A 290 2.49 21.47 -22.45
CA ALA A 290 1.32 22.00 -21.75
C ALA A 290 1.69 22.40 -20.32
N GLY A 291 1.50 23.68 -19.95
CA GLY A 291 1.59 24.12 -18.56
C GLY A 291 0.38 23.65 -17.76
N SER A 292 0.60 23.31 -16.48
CA SER A 292 -0.33 22.60 -15.58
C SER A 292 -0.89 21.30 -16.15
N GLY A 293 -0.34 20.17 -15.71
CA GLY A 293 -0.67 18.82 -16.19
C GLY A 293 -1.03 17.84 -15.08
N GLY A 294 -1.03 16.54 -15.42
CA GLY A 294 -1.45 15.46 -14.51
C GLY A 294 -0.70 15.48 -13.17
N ASP A 295 0.62 15.68 -13.17
CA ASP A 295 1.43 15.62 -11.95
C ASP A 295 1.08 16.72 -10.93
N GLU A 296 0.82 17.96 -11.37
CA GLU A 296 0.30 19.03 -10.50
C GLU A 296 -1.10 18.68 -9.96
N ALA A 297 -1.93 18.03 -10.78
CA ALA A 297 -3.25 17.58 -10.38
C ALA A 297 -3.21 16.42 -9.37
N HIS A 298 -2.24 15.51 -9.49
CA HIS A 298 -1.95 14.42 -8.55
C HIS A 298 -1.41 14.96 -7.23
N LEU A 299 -0.41 15.85 -7.26
CA LEU A 299 0.14 16.48 -6.04
C LEU A 299 -0.92 17.26 -5.27
N GLY A 300 -1.82 17.96 -5.97
CA GLY A 300 -3.00 18.59 -5.36
C GLY A 300 -3.94 17.57 -4.68
N PHE A 301 -4.21 16.43 -5.32
CA PHE A 301 -5.04 15.37 -4.76
C PHE A 301 -4.41 14.73 -3.51
N VAL A 302 -3.12 14.36 -3.55
CA VAL A 302 -2.38 13.84 -2.40
C VAL A 302 -2.38 14.85 -1.25
N THR A 303 -2.13 16.13 -1.56
CA THR A 303 -2.17 17.23 -0.57
C THR A 303 -3.54 17.37 0.07
N ASP A 304 -4.62 17.39 -0.72
CA ASP A 304 -5.99 17.53 -0.20
C ASP A 304 -6.40 16.30 0.63
N VAL A 305 -6.07 15.08 0.21
CA VAL A 305 -6.42 13.86 0.96
C VAL A 305 -5.65 13.81 2.29
N ILE A 306 -4.34 14.05 2.31
CA ILE A 306 -3.55 14.02 3.55
C ILE A 306 -4.02 15.12 4.52
N ASN A 307 -4.27 16.34 4.05
CA ASN A 307 -4.76 17.42 4.91
C ASN A 307 -6.16 17.16 5.49
N ASN A 308 -7.05 16.49 4.75
CA ASN A 308 -8.43 16.24 5.21
C ASN A 308 -8.60 14.89 5.94
N HIS A 309 -7.68 13.93 5.77
CA HIS A 309 -7.86 12.55 6.23
C HIS A 309 -6.65 11.90 6.90
N GLY A 310 -5.42 12.44 6.75
CA GLY A 310 -4.19 11.85 7.28
C GLY A 310 -4.16 11.66 8.79
N TYR A 311 -4.84 12.54 9.56
CA TYR A 311 -4.95 12.41 11.03
C TYR A 311 -5.72 11.17 11.52
N GLN A 312 -6.30 10.38 10.61
CA GLN A 312 -7.01 9.13 10.91
C GLN A 312 -6.11 7.89 10.75
N ALA A 313 -4.88 8.06 10.28
CA ALA A 313 -3.90 6.99 10.07
C ALA A 313 -2.57 7.33 10.76
N LYS A 314 -1.72 6.32 10.93
CA LYS A 314 -0.33 6.46 11.40
C LYS A 314 0.67 6.48 10.25
N HIS A 315 0.37 5.74 9.19
CA HIS A 315 1.21 5.60 8.00
C HIS A 315 0.45 6.09 6.76
N THR A 316 1.15 6.74 5.84
CA THR A 316 0.64 7.09 4.51
C THR A 316 1.39 6.31 3.44
N VAL A 317 0.66 5.48 2.69
CA VAL A 317 1.19 4.67 1.59
C VAL A 317 0.65 5.20 0.26
N LEU A 318 1.54 5.62 -0.63
CA LEU A 318 1.21 5.92 -2.02
C LEU A 318 1.38 4.68 -2.90
N VAL A 319 0.48 4.50 -3.87
CA VAL A 319 0.59 3.45 -4.89
C VAL A 319 0.41 4.07 -6.26
N TYR A 320 1.34 3.85 -7.18
CA TYR A 320 1.19 4.25 -8.58
C TYR A 320 2.16 3.49 -9.49
N HIS A 321 1.71 3.18 -10.70
CA HIS A 321 2.39 2.23 -11.58
C HIS A 321 3.84 2.59 -11.96
N HIS A 322 4.10 3.77 -12.54
CA HIS A 322 5.39 4.07 -13.17
C HIS A 322 6.54 4.20 -12.14
N ALA A 323 7.58 3.36 -12.28
CA ALA A 323 8.71 3.28 -11.36
C ALA A 323 9.74 4.42 -11.53
N ILE A 324 9.58 5.49 -10.76
CA ILE A 324 10.47 6.68 -10.82
C ILE A 324 11.92 6.37 -10.41
N TYR A 325 12.18 5.28 -9.69
CA TYR A 325 13.52 4.76 -9.37
C TYR A 325 13.76 3.35 -9.95
N SER A 326 13.20 3.10 -11.15
CA SER A 326 13.53 1.93 -11.98
C SER A 326 15.05 1.75 -12.13
N PRO A 327 15.58 0.53 -11.91
CA PRO A 327 16.97 0.18 -12.20
C PRO A 327 17.16 -0.52 -13.57
N ALA A 328 16.12 -0.66 -14.39
CA ALA A 328 16.16 -1.37 -15.67
C ALA A 328 15.73 -0.46 -16.85
N ASP A 329 14.97 -0.99 -17.81
CA ASP A 329 14.68 -0.35 -19.10
C ASP A 329 14.01 1.04 -18.94
N HIS A 330 13.26 1.28 -17.86
CA HIS A 330 12.51 2.53 -17.61
C HIS A 330 13.25 3.58 -16.76
N ALA A 331 14.49 3.31 -16.33
CA ALA A 331 15.28 4.21 -15.48
C ALA A 331 15.36 5.62 -16.09
N ASN A 332 15.54 5.62 -17.42
CA ASN A 332 15.83 6.75 -18.29
C ASN A 332 14.60 7.47 -18.89
N ASP A 333 13.38 7.04 -18.56
CA ASP A 333 12.17 7.58 -19.19
C ASP A 333 11.85 9.02 -18.76
N THR A 334 11.22 9.77 -19.67
CA THR A 334 11.13 11.24 -19.54
C THR A 334 10.10 11.69 -18.50
N ASP A 335 9.02 10.95 -18.29
CA ASP A 335 8.04 11.21 -17.24
C ASP A 335 8.54 10.75 -15.86
N ASN A 336 9.29 9.65 -15.76
CA ASN A 336 10.07 9.31 -14.56
C ASN A 336 11.07 10.44 -14.20
N ALA A 337 11.76 10.99 -15.21
CA ALA A 337 12.69 12.10 -15.04
C ALA A 337 12.02 13.39 -14.54
N ILE A 338 10.83 13.72 -15.06
CA ILE A 338 10.02 14.86 -14.60
C ILE A 338 9.58 14.63 -13.15
N ARG A 339 9.04 13.45 -12.84
CA ARG A 339 8.50 13.14 -11.51
C ARG A 339 9.54 13.15 -10.41
N ARG A 340 10.78 12.73 -10.67
CA ARG A 340 11.89 12.82 -9.70
C ARG A 340 12.22 14.25 -9.26
N VAL A 341 11.76 15.28 -9.96
CA VAL A 341 11.91 16.69 -9.53
C VAL A 341 10.85 17.04 -8.46
N ASP A 342 9.59 16.70 -8.73
CA ASP A 342 8.44 17.22 -7.99
C ASP A 342 7.96 16.26 -6.89
N PHE A 343 7.81 14.97 -7.22
CA PHE A 343 7.20 13.96 -6.35
C PHE A 343 8.01 13.69 -5.08
N PRO A 344 9.34 13.46 -5.12
CA PRO A 344 10.12 13.26 -3.89
C PRO A 344 10.02 14.41 -2.90
N THR A 345 10.02 15.66 -3.38
CA THR A 345 9.87 16.84 -2.51
C THR A 345 8.48 16.92 -1.91
N ALA A 346 7.43 16.81 -2.72
CA ALA A 346 6.06 16.89 -2.22
C ALA A 346 5.72 15.75 -1.25
N PHE A 347 6.14 14.52 -1.52
CA PHE A 347 5.86 13.36 -0.65
C PHE A 347 6.66 13.44 0.66
N SER A 348 7.87 13.99 0.63
CA SER A 348 8.67 14.30 1.84
C SER A 348 8.00 15.37 2.70
N GLU A 349 7.52 16.47 2.10
CA GLU A 349 6.85 17.56 2.83
C GLU A 349 5.48 17.16 3.39
N LEU A 350 4.79 16.23 2.73
CA LEU A 350 3.48 15.72 3.15
C LEU A 350 3.54 14.54 4.14
N GLY A 351 4.72 13.97 4.39
CA GLY A 351 4.89 12.87 5.35
C GLY A 351 4.38 11.52 4.83
N VAL A 352 4.73 11.16 3.58
CA VAL A 352 4.51 9.81 3.05
C VAL A 352 5.63 8.88 3.51
N ASP A 353 5.31 7.72 4.07
CA ASP A 353 6.31 6.76 4.56
C ASP A 353 6.82 5.84 3.44
N LEU A 354 5.91 5.37 2.59
CA LEU A 354 6.16 4.31 1.61
C LEU A 354 5.43 4.58 0.28
N VAL A 355 6.12 4.29 -0.83
CA VAL A 355 5.62 4.38 -2.20
C VAL A 355 5.79 3.03 -2.88
N LEU A 356 4.72 2.49 -3.47
CA LEU A 356 4.69 1.18 -4.11
C LEU A 356 4.40 1.29 -5.63
N GLN A 357 5.23 0.65 -6.44
CA GLN A 357 5.33 0.84 -7.90
C GLN A 357 5.49 -0.49 -8.65
N GLY A 358 5.14 -0.53 -9.94
CA GLY A 358 5.31 -1.67 -10.85
C GLY A 358 6.13 -1.25 -12.07
N HIS A 359 5.62 -1.51 -13.28
CA HIS A 359 6.13 -1.04 -14.58
C HIS A 359 7.46 -1.63 -15.04
N ASP A 360 8.43 -1.78 -14.15
CA ASP A 360 9.82 -2.11 -14.50
C ASP A 360 10.14 -3.61 -14.48
N HIS A 361 9.20 -4.49 -14.10
CA HIS A 361 9.39 -5.94 -14.05
C HIS A 361 10.76 -6.36 -13.46
N SER A 362 11.21 -5.64 -12.45
CA SER A 362 12.48 -5.78 -11.75
C SER A 362 12.24 -5.33 -10.31
N TYR A 363 13.08 -5.77 -9.36
CA TYR A 363 12.94 -5.29 -7.99
C TYR A 363 13.91 -4.15 -7.71
N SER A 364 13.40 -3.03 -7.18
CA SER A 364 14.22 -2.04 -6.50
C SER A 364 13.61 -1.58 -5.19
N ARG A 365 14.51 -1.17 -4.28
CA ARG A 365 14.21 -0.40 -3.08
C ARG A 365 15.14 0.81 -3.06
N SER A 366 14.56 1.99 -2.85
CA SER A 366 15.36 3.20 -2.62
C SER A 366 16.09 3.16 -1.27
N TYR A 367 17.14 3.95 -1.14
CA TYR A 367 17.55 4.48 0.17
C TYR A 367 16.41 5.34 0.75
N GLU A 368 16.50 5.78 2.01
CA GLU A 368 15.59 6.81 2.51
C GLU A 368 15.75 8.10 1.68
N ILE A 369 14.72 8.52 0.95
CA ILE A 369 14.75 9.73 0.12
C ILE A 369 14.02 10.86 0.83
N LYS A 370 14.68 12.02 0.97
CA LYS A 370 14.12 13.25 1.53
C LYS A 370 14.42 14.41 0.58
N ASN A 371 13.37 15.06 0.08
CA ASN A 371 13.45 16.16 -0.88
C ASN A 371 14.27 15.85 -2.14
N GLY A 372 14.16 14.62 -2.65
CA GLY A 372 14.86 14.17 -3.87
C GLY A 372 16.34 13.81 -3.67
N GLU A 373 16.84 13.85 -2.44
CA GLU A 373 18.20 13.49 -2.05
C GLU A 373 18.17 12.35 -1.01
N LYS A 374 19.31 11.68 -0.78
CA LYS A 374 19.42 10.64 0.26
C LYS A 374 19.34 11.29 1.66
N ALA A 375 18.34 10.90 2.46
CA ALA A 375 18.00 11.52 3.74
C ALA A 375 19.10 11.37 4.79
N ASN A 376 19.67 10.16 4.90
CA ASN A 376 20.84 9.86 5.72
C ASN A 376 22.01 9.46 4.82
N PRO A 377 23.04 10.31 4.63
CA PRO A 377 24.22 9.96 3.84
C PRO A 377 24.90 8.65 4.27
N ASP A 378 24.89 8.35 5.58
CA ASP A 378 25.58 7.22 6.20
C ASP A 378 24.77 5.90 6.16
N GLU A 379 23.52 5.87 5.68
CA GLU A 379 22.75 4.63 5.46
C GLU A 379 23.51 3.70 4.49
N GLN A 380 23.54 2.39 4.76
CA GLN A 380 24.23 1.42 3.92
C GLN A 380 23.27 0.67 2.99
N ALA A 381 23.78 0.26 1.83
CA ALA A 381 23.02 -0.49 0.84
C ALA A 381 22.54 -1.84 1.41
N GLY A 382 21.23 -2.05 1.41
CA GLY A 382 20.60 -3.23 2.00
C GLY A 382 20.45 -3.18 3.53
N ASP A 383 20.54 -2.01 4.17
CA ASP A 383 20.19 -1.88 5.59
C ASP A 383 18.73 -2.33 5.85
N ALA A 384 18.53 -3.07 6.94
CA ALA A 384 17.28 -3.76 7.29
C ALA A 384 16.41 -2.99 8.32
N ASP A 385 16.96 -2.01 9.01
CA ASP A 385 16.24 -1.13 9.94
C ASP A 385 16.37 0.32 9.44
N ILE A 386 15.30 0.87 8.87
CA ILE A 386 15.25 2.24 8.36
C ILE A 386 14.48 3.12 9.36
N PHE A 387 15.23 3.89 10.14
CA PHE A 387 14.69 4.86 11.10
C PHE A 387 14.50 6.21 10.39
N THR A 388 13.31 6.48 9.86
CA THR A 388 13.13 7.67 9.02
C THR A 388 13.31 8.96 9.80
N GLY A 389 13.93 9.95 9.15
CA GLY A 389 13.92 11.34 9.58
C GLY A 389 12.59 12.01 9.21
N VAL A 390 12.42 13.27 9.63
CA VAL A 390 11.25 14.08 9.25
C VAL A 390 11.19 14.21 7.73
N GLY A 391 10.20 13.59 7.09
CA GLY A 391 10.02 13.62 5.64
C GLY A 391 10.97 12.71 4.85
N GLY A 392 11.33 11.55 5.40
CA GLY A 392 11.98 10.48 4.64
C GLY A 392 10.97 9.50 4.06
N VAL A 393 11.09 9.20 2.76
CA VAL A 393 10.19 8.35 1.97
C VAL A 393 10.96 7.17 1.41
N ILE A 394 10.41 5.95 1.49
CA ILE A 394 10.95 4.77 0.78
C ILE A 394 10.11 4.47 -0.46
N TYR A 395 10.78 4.17 -1.58
CA TYR A 395 10.18 3.74 -2.84
C TYR A 395 10.52 2.27 -3.10
N VAL A 396 9.52 1.45 -3.43
CA VAL A 396 9.68 0.03 -3.76
C VAL A 396 9.03 -0.27 -5.10
N THR A 397 9.81 -0.82 -6.02
CA THR A 397 9.32 -1.32 -7.32
C THR A 397 9.18 -2.84 -7.25
N GLY A 398 7.98 -3.34 -7.57
CA GLY A 398 7.68 -4.76 -7.64
C GLY A 398 8.17 -5.40 -8.94
N ASN A 399 8.70 -6.62 -8.83
CA ASN A 399 8.98 -7.47 -9.99
C ASN A 399 7.69 -8.23 -10.39
N SER A 400 7.67 -8.85 -11.59
CA SER A 400 6.46 -9.49 -12.14
C SER A 400 5.96 -10.66 -11.28
N ALA A 401 4.69 -10.59 -10.91
CA ALA A 401 4.00 -11.62 -10.13
C ALA A 401 3.58 -12.84 -10.98
N SER A 402 3.34 -12.67 -12.29
CA SER A 402 3.00 -13.76 -13.22
C SER A 402 4.23 -14.38 -13.90
N GLY A 403 5.32 -13.62 -14.01
CA GLY A 403 6.49 -13.98 -14.78
C GLY A 403 6.27 -13.92 -16.29
N SER A 404 5.28 -13.13 -16.76
CA SER A 404 5.02 -12.90 -18.18
C SER A 404 6.17 -12.15 -18.88
N LYS A 405 6.86 -11.28 -18.14
CA LYS A 405 7.90 -10.35 -18.62
C LYS A 405 8.86 -9.95 -17.49
N TYR A 406 10.11 -9.65 -17.84
CA TYR A 406 11.19 -9.17 -16.97
C TYR A 406 12.12 -8.26 -17.77
N TYR A 407 12.68 -7.21 -17.15
CA TYR A 407 13.80 -6.44 -17.72
C TYR A 407 15.12 -6.74 -17.00
N GLY A 408 16.25 -6.58 -17.69
CA GLY A 408 17.58 -6.68 -17.08
C GLY A 408 18.03 -5.33 -16.54
N LEU A 409 18.71 -5.32 -15.39
CA LEU A 409 19.26 -4.09 -14.80
C LEU A 409 20.15 -3.36 -15.82
N THR A 410 20.04 -2.03 -15.86
CA THR A 410 20.82 -1.16 -16.75
C THR A 410 22.04 -0.57 -16.02
N GLU A 411 23.07 -0.17 -16.77
CA GLU A 411 24.19 0.58 -16.17
C GLU A 411 23.87 2.08 -16.15
N PRO A 412 24.08 2.79 -15.02
CA PRO A 412 23.75 4.20 -14.89
C PRO A 412 24.53 5.11 -15.87
N ASP A 413 23.82 5.77 -16.79
CA ASP A 413 24.37 6.67 -17.80
C ASP A 413 24.28 8.15 -17.36
N SER A 414 25.27 8.61 -16.60
CA SER A 414 25.36 9.99 -16.11
C SER A 414 25.48 11.09 -17.21
N SER A 415 25.39 10.75 -18.50
CA SER A 415 25.23 11.74 -19.59
C SER A 415 23.78 12.18 -19.81
N LYS A 416 22.82 11.45 -19.21
CA LYS A 416 21.37 11.58 -19.42
C LYS A 416 20.74 12.49 -18.37
N ASN A 417 21.13 13.77 -18.35
CA ASN A 417 20.69 14.79 -17.38
C ASN A 417 19.22 14.61 -16.88
N GLY A 418 19.03 14.10 -15.66
CA GLY A 418 17.72 13.86 -15.02
C GLY A 418 16.96 12.61 -15.51
N GLY A 419 17.27 12.13 -16.72
CA GLY A 419 16.82 10.85 -17.28
C GLY A 419 17.46 9.68 -16.55
N ASP A 420 18.78 9.60 -16.52
CA ASP A 420 19.44 8.69 -15.59
C ASP A 420 19.74 9.45 -14.29
N PHE A 421 19.44 8.83 -13.15
CA PHE A 421 19.77 9.44 -11.86
C PHE A 421 21.26 9.28 -11.52
N GLY A 422 21.95 8.30 -12.13
CA GLY A 422 23.41 8.13 -12.07
C GLY A 422 23.88 7.12 -11.02
N ALA A 423 25.14 6.67 -11.13
CA ALA A 423 25.67 5.59 -10.30
C ALA A 423 25.85 5.98 -8.82
N ASP A 424 25.60 5.02 -7.93
CA ASP A 424 25.87 5.11 -6.50
C ASP A 424 27.39 5.31 -6.27
N PRO A 425 27.84 6.46 -5.71
CA PRO A 425 29.25 6.74 -5.49
C PRO A 425 29.88 5.87 -4.38
N THR A 426 29.07 5.12 -3.63
CA THR A 426 29.51 4.16 -2.60
C THR A 426 29.47 2.70 -3.09
N ALA A 427 28.78 2.40 -4.20
CA ALA A 427 28.67 1.04 -4.70
C ALA A 427 29.99 0.51 -5.27
N THR A 428 30.38 -0.68 -4.80
CA THR A 428 31.24 -1.57 -5.59
C THR A 428 30.37 -2.32 -6.60
N PRO A 429 30.81 -2.49 -7.87
CA PRO A 429 30.09 -3.31 -8.83
C PRO A 429 29.85 -4.74 -8.33
N ASP A 430 28.71 -5.31 -8.71
CA ASP A 430 28.25 -6.62 -8.26
C ASP A 430 29.04 -7.79 -8.87
N SER A 431 28.61 -9.03 -8.59
CA SER A 431 29.13 -10.26 -9.20
C SER A 431 29.06 -10.34 -10.73
N ASN A 432 28.18 -9.58 -11.38
CA ASN A 432 28.01 -9.50 -12.83
C ASN A 432 28.75 -8.28 -13.43
N GLY A 433 29.27 -7.39 -12.59
CA GLY A 433 29.94 -6.15 -12.95
C GLY A 433 29.03 -4.93 -13.03
N HIS A 434 27.77 -5.05 -12.59
CA HIS A 434 26.75 -4.01 -12.60
C HIS A 434 26.90 -3.06 -11.41
N THR A 435 26.71 -1.76 -11.64
CA THR A 435 26.76 -0.72 -10.60
C THR A 435 25.37 -0.14 -10.35
N ARG A 436 24.86 -0.21 -9.12
CA ARG A 436 23.54 0.36 -8.76
C ARG A 436 23.45 1.85 -9.06
N HIS A 437 22.24 2.32 -9.31
CA HIS A 437 21.89 3.73 -9.38
C HIS A 437 21.83 4.34 -7.95
N TRP A 438 22.22 5.61 -7.76
CA TRP A 438 22.48 6.16 -6.41
C TRP A 438 21.26 6.21 -5.50
N ALA A 439 20.05 6.30 -6.04
CA ALA A 439 18.84 6.34 -5.22
C ALA A 439 18.46 4.97 -4.67
N ASN A 440 19.02 3.87 -5.20
CA ASN A 440 18.64 2.51 -4.87
C ASN A 440 19.60 1.85 -3.87
N SER A 441 19.06 1.53 -2.69
CA SER A 441 19.71 0.72 -1.65
C SER A 441 19.82 -0.74 -2.11
N VAL A 442 18.80 -1.25 -2.81
CA VAL A 442 18.77 -2.60 -3.42
C VAL A 442 18.25 -2.52 -4.85
N GLU A 443 18.94 -3.20 -5.76
CA GLU A 443 18.51 -3.47 -7.14
C GLU A 443 18.67 -4.98 -7.39
N ASN A 444 17.64 -5.64 -7.90
CA ASN A 444 17.64 -7.09 -8.03
C ASN A 444 16.76 -7.57 -9.20
N GLN A 445 17.37 -8.28 -10.15
CA GLN A 445 16.67 -9.14 -11.09
C GLN A 445 17.09 -10.60 -10.90
N GLU A 446 16.10 -11.50 -10.89
CA GLU A 446 16.31 -12.95 -10.79
C GLU A 446 15.49 -13.74 -11.84
N ASN A 447 14.67 -13.07 -12.64
CA ASN A 447 13.72 -13.65 -13.61
C ASN A 447 12.82 -14.74 -13.00
N VAL A 448 12.45 -14.59 -11.72
CA VAL A 448 11.47 -15.46 -11.02
C VAL A 448 10.31 -14.61 -10.53
N ARG A 449 9.14 -15.23 -10.37
CA ARG A 449 7.95 -14.57 -9.85
C ARG A 449 8.21 -14.13 -8.41
N THR A 450 7.84 -12.90 -8.06
CA THR A 450 7.86 -12.44 -6.66
C THR A 450 6.55 -11.75 -6.29
N TYR A 451 6.36 -11.53 -5.00
CA TYR A 451 5.41 -10.57 -4.45
C TYR A 451 6.07 -9.84 -3.29
N VAL A 452 5.59 -8.65 -2.96
CA VAL A 452 6.01 -7.93 -1.75
C VAL A 452 4.96 -8.16 -0.67
N LYS A 453 5.40 -8.42 0.56
CA LYS A 453 4.55 -8.37 1.76
C LYS A 453 4.89 -7.11 2.54
N VAL A 454 3.87 -6.43 3.03
CA VAL A 454 4.00 -5.32 3.99
C VAL A 454 3.22 -5.69 5.24
N ALA A 455 3.93 -5.87 6.35
CA ALA A 455 3.36 -6.14 7.66
C ALA A 455 3.26 -4.83 8.44
N VAL A 456 2.03 -4.35 8.64
CA VAL A 456 1.71 -3.16 9.45
C VAL A 456 1.66 -3.58 10.91
N LYS A 457 2.57 -3.06 11.74
CA LYS A 457 2.73 -3.47 13.14
C LYS A 457 2.85 -2.24 14.04
N GLY A 458 1.71 -1.79 14.58
CA GLY A 458 1.58 -0.51 15.26
C GLY A 458 2.33 0.61 14.53
N ASP A 459 3.38 1.12 15.15
CA ASP A 459 4.24 2.18 14.61
C ASP A 459 5.41 1.59 13.80
N SER A 460 5.14 0.71 12.82
CA SER A 460 6.14 0.22 11.86
C SER A 460 5.53 -0.46 10.62
N LEU A 461 6.27 -0.43 9.50
CA LEU A 461 5.98 -1.20 8.28
C LEU A 461 7.18 -2.12 7.98
N THR A 462 7.06 -3.42 8.24
CA THR A 462 8.07 -4.40 7.77
C THR A 462 7.73 -4.83 6.34
N VAL A 463 8.60 -4.52 5.40
CA VAL A 463 8.45 -4.80 3.96
C VAL A 463 9.40 -5.93 3.56
N GLN A 464 8.88 -6.94 2.85
CA GLN A 464 9.62 -8.14 2.43
C GLN A 464 9.37 -8.43 0.96
N ASN A 465 10.41 -8.51 0.12
CA ASN A 465 10.29 -9.03 -1.24
C ASN A 465 10.50 -10.55 -1.22
N ILE A 466 9.51 -11.33 -1.66
CA ILE A 466 9.46 -12.78 -1.46
C ILE A 466 9.30 -13.51 -2.79
N ARG A 467 10.15 -14.52 -3.03
CA ARG A 467 10.01 -15.42 -4.18
C ARG A 467 8.68 -16.17 -4.18
N ALA A 468 7.83 -15.87 -5.15
CA ALA A 468 6.61 -16.58 -5.47
C ALA A 468 6.87 -17.86 -6.28
N SER A 469 8.10 -18.09 -6.79
CA SER A 469 8.49 -19.30 -7.51
C SER A 469 9.95 -19.70 -7.26
N ALA A 470 10.27 -20.99 -7.37
CA ALA A 470 11.63 -21.51 -7.44
C ALA A 470 12.17 -21.51 -8.88
N THR A 471 13.48 -21.73 -9.05
CA THR A 471 14.07 -21.99 -10.37
C THR A 471 13.62 -23.37 -10.87
N GLY A 472 13.01 -23.43 -12.06
CA GLY A 472 12.39 -24.63 -12.61
C GLY A 472 10.87 -24.75 -12.37
N ASP A 473 10.27 -23.86 -11.57
CA ASP A 473 8.82 -23.64 -11.58
C ASP A 473 8.42 -22.87 -12.87
N VAL A 474 7.13 -22.98 -13.25
CA VAL A 474 6.53 -22.31 -14.42
C VAL A 474 6.95 -20.84 -14.49
N ASN A 475 7.41 -20.39 -15.65
CA ASN A 475 7.87 -19.02 -15.84
C ASN A 475 7.69 -18.64 -17.32
N PRO A 476 6.55 -18.03 -17.69
CA PRO A 476 6.19 -17.83 -19.08
C PRO A 476 7.27 -17.10 -19.89
N ALA A 477 7.88 -16.03 -19.36
CA ALA A 477 8.98 -15.34 -20.04
C ALA A 477 10.19 -16.25 -20.35
N PHE A 478 10.57 -17.15 -19.44
CA PHE A 478 11.68 -18.08 -19.63
C PHE A 478 11.29 -19.27 -20.52
N ASP A 479 10.14 -19.88 -20.27
CA ASP A 479 9.61 -21.03 -21.02
C ASP A 479 9.35 -20.69 -22.50
N ARG A 480 9.00 -19.43 -22.78
CA ARG A 480 8.85 -18.85 -24.13
C ARG A 480 10.18 -18.43 -24.77
N GLY A 481 11.25 -18.33 -23.98
CA GLY A 481 12.58 -17.89 -24.42
C GLY A 481 12.75 -16.37 -24.56
N ASN A 482 11.84 -15.58 -23.97
CA ASN A 482 11.94 -14.11 -23.93
C ASN A 482 13.10 -13.67 -23.03
N VAL A 483 13.29 -14.34 -21.89
CA VAL A 483 14.51 -14.26 -21.06
C VAL A 483 15.37 -15.53 -21.21
N LYS A 484 16.68 -15.38 -20.95
CA LYS A 484 17.70 -16.43 -21.24
C LYS A 484 18.13 -17.25 -20.02
N TRP A 485 17.69 -16.86 -18.82
CA TRP A 485 18.11 -17.45 -17.55
C TRP A 485 17.04 -17.20 -16.47
N GLN A 486 17.07 -18.01 -15.41
CA GLN A 486 16.14 -17.99 -14.28
C GLN A 486 16.91 -18.32 -12.99
N GLY A 487 16.59 -17.64 -11.88
CA GLY A 487 17.28 -17.77 -10.60
C GLY A 487 18.58 -16.95 -10.52
N THR A 488 19.21 -16.94 -9.35
CA THR A 488 20.30 -16.02 -9.00
C THR A 488 21.58 -16.38 -9.74
N VAL A 489 22.12 -15.49 -10.58
CA VAL A 489 23.38 -15.74 -11.27
C VAL A 489 24.55 -15.50 -10.31
N SER A 490 25.28 -16.57 -9.96
CA SER A 490 26.47 -16.44 -9.10
C SER A 490 27.75 -16.16 -9.91
N GLN A 491 28.77 -15.61 -9.23
CA GLN A 491 30.09 -15.16 -9.74
C GLN A 491 30.86 -16.09 -10.71
N ASN A 492 30.42 -17.34 -10.92
CA ASN A 492 31.05 -18.31 -11.81
C ASN A 492 30.11 -18.81 -12.94
N GLY A 493 29.01 -18.11 -13.22
CA GLY A 493 28.02 -18.52 -14.23
C GLY A 493 27.22 -19.77 -13.84
N GLN A 494 27.14 -20.08 -12.54
CA GLN A 494 26.28 -21.12 -11.97
C GLN A 494 25.03 -20.44 -11.40
N SER A 495 23.83 -20.87 -11.76
CA SER A 495 22.60 -20.38 -11.10
C SER A 495 22.48 -20.98 -9.70
N GLN A 496 22.24 -20.15 -8.68
CA GLN A 496 21.82 -20.62 -7.36
C GLN A 496 20.30 -20.80 -7.33
N THR A 497 19.88 -22.04 -7.08
CA THR A 497 18.48 -22.39 -6.85
C THR A 497 18.08 -22.00 -5.42
N LEU A 498 17.72 -20.73 -5.21
CA LEU A 498 16.97 -20.34 -4.01
C LEU A 498 15.52 -20.86 -4.10
N ALA A 499 14.92 -21.17 -2.96
CA ALA A 499 13.61 -21.81 -2.88
C ALA A 499 12.45 -20.83 -3.06
N LYS A 500 11.27 -21.36 -3.39
CA LYS A 500 9.98 -20.68 -3.23
C LYS A 500 9.85 -20.23 -1.77
N GLY A 501 9.45 -18.97 -1.52
CA GLY A 501 9.43 -18.37 -0.18
C GLY A 501 10.77 -17.82 0.33
N THR A 502 11.84 -17.81 -0.48
CA THR A 502 13.05 -17.08 -0.10
C THR A 502 12.75 -15.57 -0.10
N ILE A 503 13.04 -14.92 1.02
CA ILE A 503 13.07 -13.46 1.14
C ILE A 503 14.34 -12.96 0.44
N VAL A 504 14.18 -12.01 -0.47
CA VAL A 504 15.24 -11.46 -1.34
C VAL A 504 15.73 -10.11 -0.80
N ASP A 505 14.82 -9.33 -0.23
CA ASP A 505 15.10 -8.10 0.54
C ASP A 505 14.08 -8.01 1.69
N GLU A 506 14.51 -7.48 2.83
CA GLU A 506 13.69 -7.25 4.02
C GLU A 506 14.18 -5.99 4.71
N PHE A 507 13.25 -5.08 5.00
CA PHE A 507 13.51 -3.88 5.78
C PHE A 507 12.29 -3.49 6.61
N THR A 508 12.51 -2.82 7.75
CA THR A 508 11.44 -2.20 8.53
C THR A 508 11.57 -0.68 8.48
N VAL A 509 10.52 -0.01 8.04
CA VAL A 509 10.34 1.44 8.17
C VAL A 509 9.76 1.71 9.55
N TYR A 510 10.44 2.52 10.35
CA TYR A 510 9.91 3.07 11.61
C TYR A 510 9.52 4.53 11.37
N PRO A 511 8.27 4.95 11.66
CA PRO A 511 7.80 6.29 11.40
C PRO A 511 8.51 7.31 12.32
N ASN A 512 8.83 8.45 11.73
CA ASN A 512 9.63 9.49 12.32
C ASN A 512 9.01 10.08 13.61
N ASN A 513 9.78 10.06 14.71
CA ASN A 513 9.43 10.68 16.00
C ASN A 513 9.97 12.12 16.15
N GLY A 514 10.49 12.71 15.07
CA GLY A 514 11.11 14.03 15.04
C GLY A 514 12.61 14.01 15.29
N GLU A 515 13.33 14.98 14.71
CA GLU A 515 14.77 15.13 14.86
C GLU A 515 15.18 15.27 16.35
N GLY A 516 16.19 14.51 16.77
CA GLY A 516 16.68 14.47 18.15
C GLY A 516 15.93 13.52 19.09
N SER A 517 15.14 12.58 18.55
CA SER A 517 14.57 11.46 19.30
C SER A 517 15.56 10.30 19.46
N GLN A 518 15.34 9.43 20.45
CA GLN A 518 16.07 8.17 20.63
C GLN A 518 15.06 7.08 21.04
N THR A 519 14.73 6.19 20.11
CA THR A 519 13.76 5.12 20.32
C THR A 519 14.35 4.02 21.22
N ILE A 520 13.68 3.74 22.34
CA ILE A 520 13.96 2.57 23.19
C ILE A 520 12.67 1.74 23.23
N GLN A 521 12.59 0.76 22.32
CA GLN A 521 11.41 -0.09 22.19
C GLN A 521 11.38 -1.15 23.31
N VAL A 522 10.18 -1.43 23.82
CA VAL A 522 9.88 -2.69 24.51
C VAL A 522 8.50 -3.16 24.05
N SER A 523 8.42 -4.38 23.52
CA SER A 523 7.17 -4.90 22.94
C SER A 523 6.19 -5.30 24.04
N VAL A 524 5.02 -4.65 24.07
CA VAL A 524 3.86 -5.03 24.88
C VAL A 524 2.62 -4.94 23.98
N ASN A 525 1.95 -6.06 23.76
CA ASN A 525 0.77 -6.13 22.90
C ASN A 525 -0.43 -5.51 23.63
N GLU A 526 -1.00 -4.41 23.13
CA GLU A 526 -2.24 -3.82 23.67
C GLU A 526 -3.28 -3.47 22.59
N THR A 527 -4.40 -2.86 23.01
CA THR A 527 -5.74 -3.00 22.42
C THR A 527 -6.37 -1.61 22.12
N PRO A 528 -7.32 -1.47 21.17
CA PRO A 528 -7.61 -0.18 20.53
C PRO A 528 -8.14 0.96 21.42
N GLY A 529 -7.57 2.16 21.18
CA GLY A 529 -7.86 3.42 21.88
C GLY A 529 -6.63 3.96 22.60
N GLU A 530 -6.30 5.24 22.43
CA GLU A 530 -5.02 5.82 22.89
C GLU A 530 -5.16 6.81 24.06
N PHE A 531 -4.17 6.81 24.95
CA PHE A 531 -3.90 7.89 25.89
C PHE A 531 -2.57 8.56 25.54
N GLY A 532 -2.65 9.72 24.88
CA GLY A 532 -1.50 10.51 24.43
C GLY A 532 -1.35 11.81 25.22
N TRP A 533 -0.12 12.33 25.31
CA TRP A 533 0.13 13.68 25.82
C TRP A 533 1.36 14.32 25.17
N THR A 534 1.28 15.63 24.93
CA THR A 534 2.25 16.39 24.14
C THR A 534 2.54 17.74 24.79
N ILE A 535 3.81 18.15 24.83
CA ILE A 535 4.20 19.49 25.28
C ILE A 535 4.00 20.48 24.12
N ASN A 536 3.22 21.53 24.34
CA ASN A 536 2.87 22.52 23.33
C ASN A 536 4.02 23.51 23.10
N GLY A 537 4.32 23.79 21.83
CA GLY A 537 5.34 24.75 21.41
C GLY A 537 6.75 24.16 21.25
N THR A 538 7.54 24.77 20.36
CA THR A 538 8.84 24.26 19.92
C THR A 538 10.00 24.57 20.88
N ASN A 539 9.92 25.67 21.66
CA ASN A 539 10.93 26.00 22.65
C ASN A 539 10.77 25.13 23.91
N ARG A 540 11.56 24.07 24.04
CA ARG A 540 11.57 23.19 25.24
C ARG A 540 12.37 23.76 26.43
N LEU A 541 12.89 24.99 26.36
CA LEU A 541 13.49 25.70 27.51
C LEU A 541 12.46 26.58 28.21
N VAL A 542 12.04 26.14 29.40
CA VAL A 542 11.36 27.00 30.38
C VAL A 542 12.41 27.85 31.09
N ASP A 543 12.57 29.09 30.65
CA ASP A 543 13.43 30.08 31.30
C ASP A 543 12.68 30.80 32.44
N LEU A 544 13.27 30.81 33.63
CA LEU A 544 12.74 31.53 34.81
C LEU A 544 13.37 32.92 34.97
N GLY A 545 14.26 33.32 34.06
CA GLY A 545 15.00 34.57 34.10
C GLY A 545 16.12 34.60 35.15
N THR A 546 16.59 35.81 35.46
CA THR A 546 17.56 36.04 36.53
C THR A 546 16.83 36.11 37.87
N ALA A 547 17.19 35.24 38.82
CA ALA A 547 16.57 35.23 40.14
C ALA A 547 16.88 36.51 40.94
N GLU A 548 15.86 37.06 41.61
CA GLU A 548 15.97 38.26 42.45
C GLU A 548 16.64 37.94 43.80
N ASP A 549 17.52 38.83 44.28
CA ASP A 549 18.23 38.70 45.56
C ASP A 549 17.41 39.30 46.71
N HIS A 550 17.05 38.47 47.69
CA HIS A 550 16.38 38.91 48.92
C HIS A 550 17.38 38.98 50.09
N ASN A 551 18.21 40.03 50.06
CA ASN A 551 19.19 40.39 51.11
C ASN A 551 20.20 39.26 51.45
N ALA A 552 20.58 38.46 50.46
CA ALA A 552 21.42 37.26 50.58
C ALA A 552 20.84 36.15 51.50
N GLU A 553 19.56 36.20 51.88
CA GLU A 553 18.89 35.07 52.55
C GLU A 553 18.48 33.99 51.55
N TYR A 554 17.86 34.40 50.44
CA TYR A 554 17.43 33.53 49.35
C TYR A 554 17.36 34.28 48.01
N TYR A 555 17.38 33.52 46.92
CA TYR A 555 17.06 34.01 45.58
C TYR A 555 15.70 33.46 45.12
N LEU A 556 14.93 34.26 44.37
CA LEU A 556 13.59 33.91 43.89
C LEU A 556 13.47 34.07 42.38
N ALA A 557 12.91 33.06 41.70
CA ALA A 557 12.56 33.14 40.28
C ALA A 557 11.19 32.49 40.02
N SER A 558 10.46 33.02 39.05
CA SER A 558 9.09 32.59 38.72
C SER A 558 8.93 32.44 37.21
N GLY A 559 8.05 31.54 36.79
CA GLY A 559 7.75 31.30 35.38
C GLY A 559 6.56 30.37 35.21
N GLN A 560 6.39 29.77 34.03
CA GLN A 560 5.34 28.79 33.75
C GLN A 560 5.94 27.65 32.94
N ILE A 561 5.46 26.42 33.12
CA ILE A 561 5.77 25.36 32.15
C ILE A 561 5.09 25.67 30.81
N ASN A 562 5.67 25.16 29.72
CA ASN A 562 4.93 25.04 28.47
C ASN A 562 3.62 24.28 28.71
N PRO A 563 2.50 24.66 28.06
CA PRO A 563 1.25 23.92 28.20
C PRO A 563 1.41 22.48 27.73
N ILE A 564 0.64 21.56 28.31
CA ILE A 564 0.66 20.13 27.95
C ILE A 564 -0.73 19.73 27.49
N THR A 565 -0.85 19.41 26.21
CA THR A 565 -2.05 18.78 25.66
C THR A 565 -2.11 17.33 26.16
N VAL A 566 -3.28 16.91 26.63
CA VAL A 566 -3.61 15.51 26.95
C VAL A 566 -4.80 15.11 26.09
N THR A 567 -4.69 13.97 25.41
CA THR A 567 -5.73 13.38 24.57
C THR A 567 -6.06 11.99 25.09
N ASP A 568 -7.31 11.72 25.41
CA ASP A 568 -7.78 10.36 25.75
C ASP A 568 -8.98 9.98 24.87
N THR A 569 -8.75 9.02 23.97
CA THR A 569 -9.76 8.45 23.06
C THR A 569 -10.27 7.08 23.51
N ARG A 570 -9.80 6.56 24.65
CA ARG A 570 -10.02 5.18 25.08
C ARG A 570 -11.49 4.96 25.42
N ARG A 571 -12.14 4.08 24.65
CA ARG A 571 -13.55 3.68 24.85
C ARG A 571 -13.86 3.22 26.30
N PRO A 572 -12.95 2.57 27.06
CA PRO A 572 -13.15 2.28 28.49
C PRO A 572 -13.28 3.49 29.43
N LYS A 573 -12.88 4.71 29.01
CA LYS A 573 -12.85 5.93 29.85
C LYS A 573 -12.13 5.73 31.20
N SER A 574 -11.06 4.93 31.21
CA SER A 574 -10.29 4.61 32.43
C SER A 574 -9.62 5.84 33.04
N PRO A 575 -9.37 5.89 34.36
CA PRO A 575 -8.68 7.02 34.96
C PRO A 575 -7.26 7.19 34.39
N TRP A 576 -6.83 8.45 34.30
CA TRP A 576 -5.48 8.82 33.89
C TRP A 576 -4.91 9.92 34.80
N SER A 577 -3.59 10.01 34.89
CA SER A 577 -2.89 11.11 35.55
C SER A 577 -1.54 11.40 34.91
N LEU A 578 -1.20 12.68 34.80
CA LEU A 578 0.17 13.13 34.56
C LEU A 578 0.75 13.59 35.91
N SER A 579 1.95 13.13 36.23
CA SER A 579 2.72 13.58 37.39
C SER A 579 4.14 13.98 36.97
N SER A 580 4.76 14.93 37.67
CA SER A 580 6.12 15.39 37.36
C SER A 580 7.02 15.45 38.59
N LYS A 581 8.34 15.38 38.33
CA LYS A 581 9.43 15.60 39.29
C LYS A 581 10.60 16.30 38.59
N VAL A 582 11.45 17.00 39.32
CA VAL A 582 12.75 17.48 38.83
C VAL A 582 13.91 16.71 39.46
N GLY A 583 15.02 16.61 38.72
CA GLY A 583 16.31 16.29 39.30
C GLY A 583 16.89 17.46 40.09
N ASP A 584 18.12 17.31 40.58
CA ASP A 584 18.87 18.44 41.12
C ASP A 584 19.30 19.38 39.97
N PHE A 585 19.49 20.66 40.30
CA PHE A 585 19.90 21.70 39.36
C PHE A 585 21.44 21.79 39.32
N THR A 586 22.04 21.85 38.14
CA THR A 586 23.50 21.77 37.94
C THR A 586 24.07 22.90 37.07
N ASP A 587 25.24 23.41 37.41
CA ASP A 587 26.07 24.36 36.64
C ASP A 587 27.54 23.94 36.72
N GLY A 588 27.98 23.10 35.77
CA GLY A 588 29.26 22.39 35.87
C GLY A 588 29.32 21.51 37.13
N ASP A 589 30.39 21.63 37.91
CA ASP A 589 30.56 20.92 39.18
C ASP A 589 29.66 21.44 40.33
N LYS A 590 28.93 22.55 40.12
CA LYS A 590 28.01 23.12 41.12
C LYS A 590 26.65 22.46 41.02
N SER A 591 25.98 22.26 42.16
CA SER A 591 24.56 21.87 42.18
C SER A 591 23.78 22.41 43.38
N PHE A 592 22.46 22.46 43.23
CA PHE A 592 21.52 22.62 44.34
C PHE A 592 20.29 21.72 44.14
N SER A 593 19.61 21.33 45.22
CA SER A 593 18.59 20.30 45.09
C SER A 593 17.28 20.76 44.45
N GLY A 594 16.72 19.91 43.60
CA GLY A 594 15.44 20.11 42.89
C GLY A 594 14.25 20.37 43.81
N LYS A 595 14.39 20.08 45.11
CA LYS A 595 13.37 20.38 46.13
C LYS A 595 13.02 21.86 46.22
N TYR A 596 13.92 22.74 45.79
CA TYR A 596 13.72 24.19 45.89
C TYR A 596 12.77 24.77 44.83
N LEU A 597 12.35 23.96 43.85
CA LEU A 597 11.26 24.28 42.92
C LEU A 597 9.91 23.80 43.50
N GLY A 598 8.96 24.72 43.59
CA GLY A 598 7.53 24.45 43.79
C GLY A 598 6.71 24.84 42.55
N TRP A 599 5.41 24.51 42.55
CA TRP A 599 4.50 24.83 41.44
C TRP A 599 3.03 25.02 41.86
N ALA A 600 2.21 25.54 40.94
CA ALA A 600 0.76 25.58 41.04
C ALA A 600 0.13 25.10 39.71
N PRO A 601 -0.31 23.84 39.62
CA PRO A 601 -0.96 23.31 38.42
C PRO A 601 -2.30 23.98 38.11
N ASN A 602 -2.64 24.05 36.82
CA ASN A 602 -3.88 24.60 36.30
C ASN A 602 -4.36 23.85 35.05
N VAL A 603 -5.65 23.96 34.74
CA VAL A 603 -6.23 23.56 33.44
C VAL A 603 -6.43 24.85 32.64
N GLN A 604 -5.81 24.93 31.46
CA GLN A 604 -5.86 26.09 30.57
C GLN A 604 -6.99 25.96 29.57
N GLU A 605 -7.20 24.75 29.03
CA GLU A 605 -8.34 24.41 28.17
C GLU A 605 -9.00 23.13 28.68
N ALA A 606 -10.34 23.17 28.81
CA ALA A 606 -11.10 22.13 29.50
C ALA A 606 -11.67 21.07 28.54
N GLY A 607 -11.34 19.82 28.81
CA GLY A 607 -11.89 18.61 28.17
C GLY A 607 -11.26 17.38 28.82
N ALA A 608 -11.33 16.20 28.18
CA ALA A 608 -10.79 14.91 28.68
C ALA A 608 -11.15 14.54 30.15
N GLY A 609 -12.16 15.19 30.75
CA GLY A 609 -12.44 15.22 32.20
C GLY A 609 -11.28 15.69 33.10
N ALA A 610 -10.33 16.45 32.56
CA ALA A 610 -9.11 16.87 33.23
C ALA A 610 -9.37 17.77 34.45
N THR A 611 -8.66 17.48 35.54
CA THR A 611 -8.61 18.29 36.77
C THR A 611 -7.16 18.57 37.15
N ALA A 612 -6.89 19.78 37.67
CA ALA A 612 -5.53 20.17 38.07
C ALA A 612 -5.10 19.51 39.38
N GLY A 613 -3.80 19.19 39.50
CA GLY A 613 -3.19 18.72 40.73
C GLY A 613 -3.03 19.82 41.78
N ASN A 614 -2.75 19.40 43.03
CA ASN A 614 -2.54 20.33 44.14
C ASN A 614 -1.26 21.18 43.93
N ALA A 615 -1.33 22.46 44.32
CA ALA A 615 -0.16 23.33 44.42
C ALA A 615 0.83 22.83 45.48
N VAL A 616 2.12 23.08 45.26
CA VAL A 616 3.25 22.55 46.04
C VAL A 616 4.24 23.67 46.30
N ALA A 617 4.47 24.00 47.58
CA ALA A 617 5.45 25.00 47.98
C ALA A 617 6.89 24.55 47.69
N SER A 618 7.82 25.51 47.60
CA SER A 618 9.25 25.23 47.56
C SER A 618 9.71 24.55 48.86
N GLY A 619 10.63 23.58 48.73
CA GLY A 619 11.39 22.96 49.83
C GLY A 619 12.42 23.88 50.50
N TYR A 620 12.42 25.17 50.19
CA TYR A 620 12.94 26.23 51.08
C TYR A 620 11.96 26.51 52.22
N ASP A 621 10.66 26.62 51.90
CA ASP A 621 9.61 26.95 52.86
C ASP A 621 9.08 25.70 53.57
N SER A 622 8.79 24.60 52.84
CA SER A 622 8.44 23.31 53.43
C SER A 622 8.48 22.13 52.45
N GLY A 623 8.67 20.92 52.98
CA GLY A 623 8.56 19.66 52.20
C GLY A 623 9.71 19.42 51.21
N SER A 624 9.43 18.61 50.18
CA SER A 624 10.41 18.23 49.15
C SER A 624 10.19 18.87 47.78
N GLY A 625 9.33 19.90 47.68
CA GLY A 625 9.00 20.57 46.42
C GLY A 625 8.68 19.59 45.29
N LEU A 626 9.33 19.77 44.14
CA LEU A 626 9.28 18.87 42.98
C LEU A 626 10.41 17.82 42.92
N SER A 627 11.28 17.68 43.92
CA SER A 627 12.25 16.54 44.00
C SER A 627 11.58 15.17 44.28
N SER A 628 10.26 15.15 44.36
CA SER A 628 9.45 13.95 44.52
C SER A 628 8.19 14.13 43.67
N SER A 629 7.66 13.05 43.10
CA SER A 629 6.55 13.11 42.15
C SER A 629 5.32 13.85 42.70
N ARG A 630 4.68 14.67 41.84
CA ARG A 630 3.46 15.44 42.09
C ARG A 630 2.54 15.36 40.88
N VAL A 631 1.23 15.22 41.08
CA VAL A 631 0.25 15.29 40.01
C VAL A 631 0.23 16.69 39.39
N LEU A 632 0.34 16.77 38.06
CA LEU A 632 0.06 17.96 37.26
C LEU A 632 -1.45 18.05 36.99
N GLY A 633 -2.04 16.95 36.52
CA GLY A 633 -3.48 16.83 36.30
C GLY A 633 -3.92 15.38 36.10
N ALA A 634 -5.21 15.12 36.27
CA ALA A 634 -5.79 13.78 36.22
C ALA A 634 -7.28 13.81 35.85
N ALA A 635 -7.81 12.69 35.37
CA ALA A 635 -9.25 12.44 35.24
C ALA A 635 -9.65 11.13 35.93
N ALA A 636 -10.92 11.05 36.34
CA ALA A 636 -11.49 9.87 37.00
C ALA A 636 -12.14 8.91 35.99
N GLN A 637 -12.36 7.66 36.42
CA GLN A 637 -13.11 6.65 35.65
C GLN A 637 -14.45 7.21 35.14
N GLY A 638 -14.72 7.03 33.85
CA GLY A 638 -15.95 7.49 33.20
C GLY A 638 -15.88 8.92 32.64
N HIS A 639 -14.73 9.60 32.72
CA HIS A 639 -14.49 10.92 32.13
C HIS A 639 -14.91 11.01 30.65
N ASP A 640 -15.16 12.21 30.15
CA ASP A 640 -15.44 12.39 28.73
C ASP A 640 -14.18 12.26 27.87
N ILE A 641 -14.37 11.65 26.69
CA ILE A 641 -13.34 11.46 25.67
C ILE A 641 -13.05 12.80 25.00
N GLY A 642 -11.79 13.02 24.64
CA GLY A 642 -11.35 14.22 23.93
C GLY A 642 -10.01 14.74 24.44
N GLN A 643 -9.85 16.06 24.37
CA GLN A 643 -8.58 16.74 24.57
C GLN A 643 -8.67 17.80 25.67
N ALA A 644 -7.59 18.03 26.41
CA ALA A 644 -7.44 19.09 27.41
C ALA A 644 -6.04 19.71 27.33
N VAL A 645 -5.88 20.94 27.83
CA VAL A 645 -4.56 21.58 27.98
C VAL A 645 -4.30 21.88 29.45
N LEU A 646 -3.23 21.30 29.99
CA LEU A 646 -2.74 21.50 31.35
C LEU A 646 -1.60 22.53 31.38
N GLY A 647 -1.41 23.19 32.52
CA GLY A 647 -0.27 24.07 32.77
C GLY A 647 0.12 24.07 34.24
N ALA A 648 1.18 24.80 34.58
CA ALA A 648 1.58 25.05 35.96
C ALA A 648 2.44 26.31 36.06
N ASP A 649 2.15 27.15 37.05
CA ASP A 649 3.04 28.24 37.45
C ASP A 649 4.20 27.66 38.26
N LEU A 650 5.42 28.13 38.04
CA LEU A 650 6.64 27.67 38.70
C LEU A 650 7.17 28.73 39.67
N ASN A 651 7.65 28.27 40.84
CA ASN A 651 8.24 29.11 41.88
C ASN A 651 9.53 28.45 42.38
N LEU A 652 10.68 28.99 41.98
CA LEU A 652 12.01 28.55 42.40
C LEU A 652 12.53 29.47 43.50
N LYS A 653 12.74 28.92 44.69
CA LYS A 653 13.25 29.67 45.85
C LYS A 653 14.45 28.94 46.45
N ILE A 654 15.66 29.48 46.24
CA ILE A 654 16.92 28.82 46.62
C ILE A 654 17.66 29.58 47.74
N PRO A 655 18.39 28.92 48.65
CA PRO A 655 19.15 29.61 49.70
C PRO A 655 20.27 30.50 49.15
N GLY A 656 20.54 31.63 49.80
CA GLY A 656 21.62 32.56 49.45
C GLY A 656 23.04 31.98 49.54
N THR A 657 23.19 30.76 50.07
CA THR A 657 24.46 30.01 50.07
C THR A 657 24.76 29.30 48.75
N VAL A 658 23.84 29.30 47.78
CA VAL A 658 24.09 28.77 46.43
C VAL A 658 25.02 29.71 45.67
N SER A 659 26.11 29.17 45.11
CA SER A 659 27.06 29.97 44.33
C SER A 659 26.46 30.45 43.01
N SER A 660 26.81 31.64 42.53
CA SER A 660 26.32 32.16 41.25
C SER A 660 26.67 31.22 40.07
N GLY A 661 25.72 31.00 39.17
CA GLY A 661 25.85 30.01 38.08
C GLY A 661 24.62 29.93 37.18
N SER A 662 24.75 29.28 36.01
CA SER A 662 23.69 29.14 35.00
C SER A 662 23.01 27.77 35.08
N TYR A 663 22.39 27.50 36.23
CA TYR A 663 21.88 26.18 36.59
C TYR A 663 20.74 25.66 35.71
N ARG A 664 20.76 24.36 35.41
CA ARG A 664 19.71 23.65 34.64
C ARG A 664 19.28 22.37 35.34
N THR A 665 18.05 21.93 35.11
CA THR A 665 17.55 20.59 35.50
C THR A 665 16.55 20.07 34.46
N THR A 666 16.16 18.81 34.58
CA THR A 666 15.12 18.18 33.75
C THR A 666 13.86 17.96 34.57
N LEU A 667 12.71 18.46 34.07
CA LEU A 667 11.38 18.11 34.56
C LEU A 667 10.96 16.78 33.91
N THR A 668 11.08 15.68 34.63
CA THR A 668 10.53 14.38 34.21
C THR A 668 9.03 14.39 34.42
N ILE A 669 8.26 14.28 33.34
CA ILE A 669 6.82 13.98 33.35
C ILE A 669 6.65 12.45 33.32
N THR A 670 5.58 11.94 33.90
CA THR A 670 5.22 10.52 33.91
C THR A 670 3.71 10.40 33.85
N SER A 671 3.20 9.80 32.78
CA SER A 671 1.81 9.38 32.65
C SER A 671 1.57 8.09 33.43
N LEU A 672 0.36 7.96 33.98
CA LEU A 672 -0.24 6.70 34.40
C LEU A 672 -1.66 6.67 33.84
N ALA A 673 -1.93 5.69 32.99
CA ALA A 673 -3.25 5.37 32.46
C ALA A 673 -3.56 3.91 32.89
N GLN A 674 -4.80 3.66 33.31
CA GLN A 674 -5.28 2.33 33.77
C GLN A 674 -6.33 1.74 32.82
#